data_AF-B7RVR3-F1
#
_entry.id   AF-B7RVR3-F1
#
_cell.length_a   1.000
_cell.length_b   1.000
_cell.length_c   1.000
_cell.angle_alpha   90.00
_cell.angle_beta   90.00
_cell.angle_gamma   90.00
#
_symmetry.space_group_name_H-M   'P 1'
#
loop_
_entity.id
_entity.type
_entity.pdbx_description
1 polymer ?
#
loop_
_entity_poly.entity_id
_entity_poly.type
_entity_poly.pdbx_seq_one_letter_code
_entity_poly.pdbx_strand_id
1 'polypeptide(L)'
;MDILKLMLSLLLPWMGAYFWLAAIESRLNPQPAHKLRQLGYAFLLGMAGVNGLLLAQSWLLGYISFGLPIGIIGLVSLSGGVAFIKSRRLAFQPHNGRPSTFYAVLFWVFAGWAAVHLALVAIEVLHRPVFPWDAWQTWMYRSKAWFYLGNVVPLDSAVAWEQGKATATYNTFGAAYPKFVSVIALWAATALGQWHEQLINFPTLFCGVALALAFYGHCREAELPRWSSALGVYLLVSIPLIGSHLALAGQADIWQTSFTGLGFVALLWGIVRGARWHKALGLMLIVLGIAVKNEGMVWFMVALALLAVTTRPRLSAIITLALVTMASLAWVSGIHYVDLPVIGGLGINNDRIYVPMIGNYRLMEFSLSDAYWANFYESSTWHLLWSMVVICILGLFAMPRGPLRHAVASLFLLLVATQLAIFSFTEQGLWAKNWTAINRLPMHMVPALIFGLLLSARELSSYREANKANKRTWAVPAVGLVLAVLIAGFYLASQYPATNGHSRSFDARQLAIVVGGGQIIGNAGVVTRFDGGIAVLSSGGVHINADQAKILKLDTGGENRLERRFFWRNGPGEEDLHSIDTGAPGEKTINLDVSPNWTGTVTEIGLLFHEDEDRKVEVRSLKICTRTLLDMLSLTLQDWTTMSHWSQKSINYVSAGSESSPIKLPLLMAGWLLITALLAGLLRQVNTSPFTSIIICAISAWLILDLRWSINIIQQADDTRRYYSTHRNVHLDIAQDHELLEFTEQAANFIGGSNKPVLIVNEREYLNLQALRTKYHLLPIPAHVRKDSTIDTMPKILADNVIIVRSLILAPGETPLVAETAARQVSSRLNRVYTVVLDTENGILLAAKLN
;
A
#
# COMPACT_ATOMS: atom_id res chain seq x y z
N MET A 1 -12.08 -21.45 22.41
CA MET A 1 -12.69 -22.32 21.37
C MET A 1 -12.61 -21.66 19.99
N ASP A 2 -12.73 -20.33 19.89
CA ASP A 2 -12.87 -19.63 18.60
C ASP A 2 -11.56 -19.49 17.82
N ILE A 3 -10.41 -19.29 18.50
CA ILE A 3 -9.08 -19.30 17.84
C ILE A 3 -8.79 -20.67 17.20
N LEU A 4 -9.20 -21.77 17.85
CA LEU A 4 -9.02 -23.12 17.29
C LEU A 4 -9.85 -23.30 16.01
N LYS A 5 -11.09 -22.80 15.98
CA LYS A 5 -11.93 -22.80 14.77
C LYS A 5 -11.31 -21.96 13.67
N LEU A 6 -10.77 -20.78 13.99
CA LEU A 6 -10.06 -19.93 13.03
C LEU A 6 -8.80 -20.62 12.48
N MET A 7 -8.00 -21.30 13.32
CA MET A 7 -6.86 -22.07 12.82
C MET A 7 -7.31 -23.23 11.93
N LEU A 8 -8.36 -23.95 12.31
CA LEU A 8 -8.91 -25.05 11.52
C LEU A 8 -9.43 -24.55 10.16
N SER A 9 -10.09 -23.39 10.15
CA SER A 9 -10.63 -22.75 8.96
C SER A 9 -9.54 -22.39 7.92
N LEU A 10 -8.30 -22.20 8.37
CA LEU A 10 -7.14 -21.92 7.52
C LEU A 10 -6.33 -23.17 7.16
N LEU A 11 -6.00 -23.99 8.17
CA LEU A 11 -5.07 -25.12 8.01
C LEU A 11 -5.70 -26.29 7.27
N LEU A 12 -7.00 -26.57 7.46
CA LEU A 12 -7.66 -27.69 6.81
C LEU A 12 -7.78 -27.50 5.29
N PRO A 13 -8.31 -26.38 4.74
CA PRO A 13 -8.33 -26.19 3.30
C PRO A 13 -6.92 -26.09 2.70
N TRP A 14 -5.95 -25.53 3.44
CA TRP A 14 -4.55 -25.51 3.00
C TRP A 14 -3.98 -26.93 2.87
N MET A 15 -4.15 -27.77 3.90
CA MET A 15 -3.68 -29.15 3.90
C MET A 15 -4.37 -29.99 2.81
N GLY A 16 -5.69 -29.88 2.67
CA GLY A 16 -6.44 -30.60 1.64
C GLY A 16 -5.99 -30.24 0.22
N ALA A 17 -5.82 -28.95 -0.05
CA ALA A 17 -5.30 -28.49 -1.33
C ALA A 17 -3.86 -28.95 -1.58
N TYR A 18 -3.02 -29.04 -0.54
CA TYR A 18 -1.66 -29.57 -0.66
C TYR A 18 -1.68 -31.04 -1.07
N PHE A 19 -2.52 -31.85 -0.43
CA PHE A 19 -2.65 -33.26 -0.77
C PHE A 19 -3.09 -33.47 -2.22
N TRP A 20 -4.12 -32.76 -2.66
CA TRP A 20 -4.60 -32.83 -4.03
C TRP A 20 -3.58 -32.31 -5.04
N LEU A 21 -2.96 -31.16 -4.79
CA LEU A 21 -1.94 -30.61 -5.68
C LEU A 21 -0.77 -31.58 -5.85
N ALA A 22 -0.24 -32.12 -4.75
CA ALA A 22 0.87 -33.07 -4.81
C ALA A 22 0.48 -34.40 -5.49
N ALA A 23 -0.75 -34.87 -5.30
CA ALA A 23 -1.26 -36.08 -5.96
C ALA A 23 -1.45 -35.87 -7.47
N ILE A 24 -2.06 -34.76 -7.89
CA ILE A 24 -2.25 -34.41 -9.31
C ILE A 24 -0.90 -34.20 -9.99
N GLU A 25 -0.02 -33.43 -9.34
CA GLU A 25 1.30 -33.12 -9.88
C GLU A 25 2.15 -34.37 -10.07
N SER A 26 2.07 -35.35 -9.16
CA SER A 26 2.80 -36.62 -9.30
C SER A 26 2.47 -37.39 -10.59
N ARG A 27 1.30 -37.12 -11.20
CA ARG A 27 0.83 -37.77 -12.42
C ARG A 27 1.10 -36.93 -13.66
N LEU A 28 0.95 -35.61 -13.54
CA LEU A 28 0.98 -34.68 -14.66
C LEU A 28 2.33 -33.98 -14.86
N ASN A 29 3.14 -33.86 -13.81
CA ASN A 29 4.46 -33.25 -13.87
C ASN A 29 5.53 -34.35 -13.96
N PRO A 30 6.25 -34.46 -15.09
CA PRO A 30 7.34 -35.43 -15.22
C PRO A 30 8.57 -35.06 -14.38
N GLN A 31 8.63 -33.85 -13.81
CA GLN A 31 9.76 -33.37 -13.02
C GLN A 31 9.44 -33.43 -11.51
N PRO A 32 10.46 -33.62 -10.66
CA PRO A 32 10.25 -33.59 -9.22
C PRO A 32 9.85 -32.19 -8.74
N ALA A 33 8.80 -32.14 -7.92
CA ALA A 33 8.26 -30.90 -7.36
C ALA A 33 8.86 -30.59 -5.98
N HIS A 34 9.16 -29.31 -5.73
CA HIS A 34 9.62 -28.84 -4.43
C HIS A 34 8.43 -28.66 -3.47
N LYS A 35 8.52 -29.28 -2.28
CA LYS A 35 7.43 -29.29 -1.29
C LYS A 35 6.97 -27.89 -0.87
N LEU A 36 7.90 -26.95 -0.67
CA LEU A 36 7.55 -25.58 -0.28
C LEU A 36 6.79 -24.83 -1.39
N ARG A 37 7.08 -25.15 -2.67
CA ARG A 37 6.33 -24.59 -3.80
C ARG A 37 4.88 -25.07 -3.75
N GLN A 38 4.70 -26.38 -3.58
CA GLN A 38 3.38 -27.00 -3.45
C GLN A 38 2.62 -26.45 -2.25
N LEU A 39 3.26 -26.30 -1.08
CA LEU A 39 2.63 -25.71 0.10
C LEU A 39 2.15 -24.29 -0.16
N GLY A 40 2.99 -23.42 -0.73
CA GLY A 40 2.59 -22.04 -1.01
C GLY A 40 1.40 -21.96 -1.97
N TYR A 41 1.42 -22.71 -3.08
CA TYR A 41 0.27 -22.74 -4.00
C TYR A 41 -0.99 -23.37 -3.42
N ALA A 42 -0.83 -24.40 -2.59
CA ALA A 42 -1.94 -25.08 -1.94
C ALA A 42 -2.77 -24.13 -1.09
N PHE A 43 -2.16 -23.16 -0.40
CA PHE A 43 -2.93 -22.19 0.38
C PHE A 43 -3.89 -21.39 -0.51
N LEU A 44 -3.38 -20.87 -1.63
CA LEU A 44 -4.17 -20.08 -2.59
C LEU A 44 -5.29 -20.92 -3.21
N LEU A 45 -4.99 -22.16 -3.60
CA LEU A 45 -5.99 -23.08 -4.14
C LEU A 45 -7.04 -23.47 -3.08
N GLY A 46 -6.62 -23.68 -1.84
CA GLY A 46 -7.51 -23.95 -0.72
C GLY A 46 -8.48 -22.79 -0.47
N MET A 47 -7.97 -21.55 -0.43
CA MET A 47 -8.80 -20.35 -0.26
C MET A 47 -9.72 -20.08 -1.46
N ALA A 48 -9.26 -20.34 -2.69
CA ALA A 48 -10.12 -20.31 -3.87
C ALA A 48 -11.27 -21.34 -3.77
N GLY A 49 -10.97 -22.54 -3.26
CA GLY A 49 -11.98 -23.56 -2.97
C GLY A 49 -12.97 -23.13 -1.89
N VAL A 50 -12.50 -22.55 -0.79
CA VAL A 50 -13.36 -21.96 0.26
C VAL A 50 -14.28 -20.91 -0.34
N ASN A 51 -13.75 -20.00 -1.16
CA ASN A 51 -14.57 -18.98 -1.82
C ASN A 51 -15.69 -19.61 -2.68
N GLY A 52 -15.35 -20.58 -3.53
CA GLY A 52 -16.36 -21.28 -4.34
C GLY A 52 -17.42 -21.99 -3.49
N LEU A 53 -16.99 -22.64 -2.40
CA LEU A 53 -17.87 -23.39 -1.50
C LEU A 53 -18.85 -22.49 -0.73
N LEU A 54 -18.39 -21.35 -0.20
CA LEU A 54 -19.25 -20.40 0.50
C LEU A 54 -20.26 -19.74 -0.46
N LEU A 55 -19.82 -19.38 -1.66
CA LEU A 55 -20.71 -18.85 -2.68
C LEU A 55 -21.77 -19.88 -3.11
N ALA A 56 -21.37 -21.14 -3.28
CA ALA A 56 -22.30 -22.24 -3.58
C ALA A 56 -23.29 -22.48 -2.43
N GLN A 57 -22.81 -22.45 -1.17
CA GLN A 57 -23.69 -22.59 -0.01
C GLN A 57 -24.72 -21.47 0.04
N SER A 58 -24.28 -20.21 -0.08
CA SER A 58 -25.18 -19.05 -0.08
C SER A 58 -26.23 -19.17 -1.19
N TRP A 59 -25.81 -19.57 -2.40
CA TRP A 59 -26.71 -19.71 -3.53
C TRP A 59 -27.73 -20.86 -3.35
N LEU A 60 -27.30 -22.00 -2.80
CA LEU A 60 -28.15 -23.18 -2.63
C LEU A 60 -29.06 -23.11 -1.41
N LEU A 61 -28.57 -22.59 -0.29
CA LEU A 61 -29.24 -22.66 1.01
C LEU A 61 -29.81 -21.32 1.48
N GLY A 62 -29.37 -20.20 0.89
CA GLY A 62 -29.79 -18.86 1.32
C GLY A 62 -29.21 -18.40 2.66
N TYR A 63 -28.23 -19.12 3.21
CA TYR A 63 -27.51 -18.74 4.42
C TYR A 63 -26.08 -19.29 4.44
N ILE A 64 -25.22 -18.69 5.25
CA ILE A 64 -23.85 -19.12 5.51
C ILE A 64 -23.74 -19.72 6.92
N SER A 65 -22.94 -20.78 7.05
CA SER A 65 -22.63 -21.44 8.32
C SER A 65 -21.21 -22.00 8.25
N PHE A 66 -20.58 -22.20 9.42
CA PHE A 66 -19.21 -22.73 9.48
C PHE A 66 -19.16 -24.26 9.29
N GLY A 67 -20.12 -24.98 9.89
CA GLY A 67 -20.08 -26.44 10.03
C GLY A 67 -20.15 -27.23 8.72
N LEU A 68 -21.02 -26.82 7.79
CA LEU A 68 -21.20 -27.53 6.52
C LEU A 68 -19.95 -27.38 5.61
N PRO A 69 -19.41 -26.18 5.36
CA PRO A 69 -18.20 -26.02 4.56
C PRO A 69 -17.00 -26.74 5.16
N ILE A 70 -16.76 -26.61 6.47
CA ILE A 70 -15.59 -27.24 7.09
C ILE A 70 -15.69 -28.78 7.04
N GLY A 71 -16.90 -29.34 7.16
CA GLY A 71 -17.15 -30.77 7.00
C GLY A 71 -16.82 -31.27 5.58
N ILE A 72 -17.30 -30.55 4.55
CA ILE A 72 -17.01 -30.86 3.14
C ILE A 72 -15.49 -30.76 2.88
N ILE A 73 -14.86 -29.67 3.34
CA ILE A 73 -13.40 -29.49 3.22
C ILE A 73 -12.66 -30.63 3.93
N GLY A 74 -13.15 -31.11 5.08
CA GLY A 74 -12.62 -32.28 5.77
C GLY A 74 -12.65 -33.55 4.92
N LEU A 75 -13.79 -33.86 4.29
CA LEU A 75 -13.94 -35.02 3.40
C LEU A 75 -13.06 -34.91 2.14
N VAL A 76 -12.99 -33.72 1.53
CA VAL A 76 -12.10 -33.44 0.40
C VAL A 76 -10.64 -33.57 0.81
N SER A 77 -10.28 -33.15 2.01
CA SER A 77 -8.92 -33.29 2.55
C SER A 77 -8.55 -34.75 2.81
N LEU A 78 -9.48 -35.54 3.38
CA LEU A 78 -9.27 -36.97 3.61
C LEU A 78 -9.08 -37.75 2.31
N SER A 79 -9.96 -37.52 1.33
CA SER A 79 -9.85 -38.15 0.00
C SER A 79 -8.57 -37.72 -0.74
N GLY A 80 -8.21 -36.45 -0.64
CA GLY A 80 -6.92 -35.94 -1.11
C GLY A 80 -5.74 -36.63 -0.43
N GLY A 81 -5.81 -36.83 0.89
CA GLY A 81 -4.80 -37.57 1.66
C GLY A 81 -4.62 -39.01 1.20
N VAL A 82 -5.71 -39.71 0.88
CA VAL A 82 -5.65 -41.06 0.29
C VAL A 82 -4.99 -41.03 -1.10
N ALA A 83 -5.37 -40.08 -1.97
CA ALA A 83 -4.76 -39.92 -3.29
C ALA A 83 -3.26 -39.57 -3.18
N PHE A 84 -2.91 -38.74 -2.20
CA PHE A 84 -1.55 -38.35 -1.84
C PHE A 84 -0.72 -39.55 -1.41
N ILE A 85 -1.21 -40.41 -0.51
CA ILE A 85 -0.51 -41.62 -0.07
C ILE A 85 -0.27 -42.58 -1.25
N LYS A 86 -1.26 -42.71 -2.15
CA LYS A 86 -1.16 -43.58 -3.34
C LYS A 86 -0.26 -43.03 -4.46
N SER A 87 0.17 -41.76 -4.37
CA SER A 87 0.99 -41.15 -5.43
C SER A 87 2.46 -41.59 -5.38
N ARG A 88 3.00 -41.99 -6.55
CA ARG A 88 4.44 -42.26 -6.71
C ARG A 88 5.15 -40.95 -7.03
N ARG A 89 5.76 -40.33 -6.03
CA ARG A 89 6.43 -39.03 -6.21
C ARG A 89 7.92 -39.19 -6.44
N LEU A 90 8.41 -38.45 -7.42
CA LEU A 90 9.83 -38.27 -7.62
C LEU A 90 10.39 -37.42 -6.49
N ALA A 91 11.46 -37.90 -5.85
CA ALA A 91 12.17 -37.14 -4.85
C ALA A 91 12.86 -35.94 -5.52
N PHE A 92 12.59 -34.73 -5.03
CA PHE A 92 13.37 -33.56 -5.41
C PHE A 92 14.81 -33.74 -4.94
N GLN A 93 15.73 -33.86 -5.89
CA GLN A 93 17.16 -33.97 -5.60
C GLN A 93 17.73 -32.56 -5.43
N PRO A 94 18.15 -32.16 -4.21
CA PRO A 94 18.83 -30.89 -4.03
C PRO A 94 20.14 -30.89 -4.81
N HIS A 95 20.55 -29.71 -5.29
CA HIS A 95 21.87 -29.54 -5.89
C HIS A 95 22.97 -30.05 -4.93
N ASN A 96 23.78 -31.02 -5.38
CA ASN A 96 24.65 -31.87 -4.57
C ASN A 96 25.97 -31.24 -4.07
N GLY A 97 26.08 -29.91 -4.07
CA GLY A 97 27.25 -29.23 -3.50
C GLY A 97 27.11 -29.05 -1.99
N ARG A 98 28.11 -29.46 -1.19
CA ARG A 98 28.23 -28.96 0.18
C ARG A 98 28.38 -27.45 0.11
N PRO A 99 27.43 -26.66 0.62
CA PRO A 99 27.59 -25.21 0.60
C PRO A 99 28.82 -24.86 1.43
N SER A 100 29.62 -23.89 0.97
CA SER A 100 30.63 -23.30 1.84
C SER A 100 29.93 -22.73 3.10
N THR A 101 30.64 -22.70 4.22
CA THR A 101 30.12 -22.11 5.46
C THR A 101 29.56 -20.71 5.23
N PHE A 102 30.22 -19.92 4.37
CA PHE A 102 29.76 -18.59 3.97
C PHE A 102 28.36 -18.59 3.33
N TYR A 103 28.11 -19.44 2.32
CA TYR A 103 26.78 -19.51 1.69
C TYR A 103 25.71 -20.09 2.61
N ALA A 104 26.08 -20.94 3.57
CA ALA A 104 25.17 -21.41 4.60
C ALA A 104 24.76 -20.27 5.55
N VAL A 105 25.71 -19.42 5.96
CA VAL A 105 25.43 -18.21 6.76
C VAL A 105 24.52 -17.25 5.98
N LEU A 106 24.82 -16.96 4.71
CA LEU A 106 23.97 -16.10 3.88
C LEU A 106 22.53 -16.62 3.76
N PHE A 107 22.34 -17.93 3.64
CA PHE A 107 21.00 -18.52 3.65
C PHE A 107 20.25 -18.18 4.94
N TRP A 108 20.86 -18.40 6.11
CA TRP A 108 20.21 -18.14 7.39
C TRP A 108 20.01 -16.65 7.66
N VAL A 109 20.91 -15.78 7.20
CA VAL A 109 20.74 -14.33 7.28
C VAL A 109 19.52 -13.90 6.48
N PHE A 110 19.41 -14.24 5.18
CA PHE A 110 18.27 -13.82 4.37
C PHE A 110 16.97 -14.49 4.80
N ALA A 111 16.99 -15.77 5.16
CA ALA A 111 15.79 -16.46 5.64
C ALA A 111 15.32 -15.91 7.00
N GLY A 112 16.25 -15.66 7.93
CA GLY A 112 15.96 -15.07 9.23
C GLY A 112 15.40 -13.66 9.09
N TRP A 113 16.00 -12.84 8.22
CA TRP A 113 15.52 -11.48 7.99
C TRP A 113 14.14 -11.43 7.31
N ALA A 114 13.89 -12.31 6.34
CA ALA A 114 12.56 -12.48 5.77
C ALA A 114 11.52 -12.91 6.83
N ALA A 115 11.91 -13.79 7.76
CA ALA A 115 11.05 -14.19 8.87
C ALA A 115 10.78 -13.05 9.85
N VAL A 116 11.76 -12.17 10.11
CA VAL A 116 11.57 -10.95 10.93
C VAL A 116 10.53 -10.03 10.29
N HIS A 117 10.63 -9.76 8.99
CA HIS A 117 9.63 -8.96 8.28
C HIS A 117 8.21 -9.54 8.40
N LEU A 118 8.06 -10.85 8.19
CA LEU A 118 6.76 -11.53 8.35
C LEU A 118 6.27 -11.55 9.82
N ALA A 119 7.17 -11.60 10.80
CA ALA A 119 6.81 -11.53 12.21
C ALA A 119 6.31 -10.13 12.61
N LEU A 120 6.94 -9.07 12.09
CA LEU A 120 6.49 -7.69 12.31
C LEU A 120 5.13 -7.44 11.66
N VAL A 121 4.90 -7.96 10.45
CA VAL A 121 3.57 -8.00 9.82
C VAL A 121 2.57 -8.75 10.70
N ALA A 122 2.96 -9.87 11.31
CA ALA A 122 2.05 -10.62 12.19
C ALA A 122 1.64 -9.80 13.42
N ILE A 123 2.53 -8.99 13.99
CA ILE A 123 2.18 -8.08 15.10
C ILE A 123 1.08 -7.12 14.64
N GLU A 124 1.24 -6.49 13.47
CA GLU A 124 0.25 -5.58 12.91
C GLU A 124 -1.10 -6.28 12.69
N VAL A 125 -1.14 -7.42 12.00
CA VAL A 125 -2.39 -8.15 11.71
C VAL A 125 -3.08 -8.64 12.98
N LEU A 126 -2.33 -8.99 14.04
CA LEU A 126 -2.91 -9.49 15.29
C LEU A 126 -3.52 -8.39 16.16
N HIS A 127 -3.03 -7.16 16.06
CA HIS A 127 -3.40 -6.08 16.99
C HIS A 127 -4.18 -4.95 16.32
N ARG A 128 -3.89 -4.64 15.05
CA ARG A 128 -4.51 -3.50 14.35
C ARG A 128 -5.91 -3.86 13.87
N PRO A 129 -6.95 -3.04 14.15
CA PRO A 129 -8.28 -3.19 13.57
C PRO A 129 -8.25 -2.95 12.04
N VAL A 130 -9.38 -3.12 11.35
CA VAL A 130 -9.47 -2.82 9.91
C VAL A 130 -9.06 -1.35 9.67
N PHE A 131 -7.87 -1.15 9.10
CA PHE A 131 -7.15 0.14 9.07
C PHE A 131 -7.17 0.92 7.73
N PRO A 132 -7.27 0.29 6.55
CA PRO A 132 -7.25 1.07 5.31
C PRO A 132 -8.64 1.47 4.81
N TRP A 133 -8.79 2.70 4.33
CA TRP A 133 -10.04 3.21 3.77
C TRP A 133 -10.63 2.35 2.66
N ASP A 134 -9.78 1.76 1.82
CA ASP A 134 -10.22 0.84 0.79
C ASP A 134 -10.87 -0.43 1.36
N ALA A 135 -10.44 -0.86 2.55
CA ALA A 135 -10.97 -2.03 3.25
C ALA A 135 -12.40 -1.76 3.77
N TRP A 136 -12.61 -0.70 4.55
CA TRP A 136 -13.92 -0.42 5.15
C TRP A 136 -14.90 0.33 4.25
N GLN A 137 -14.52 0.79 3.07
CA GLN A 137 -15.50 1.28 2.08
C GLN A 137 -16.07 0.16 1.20
N THR A 138 -15.28 -0.89 0.96
CA THR A 138 -15.59 -1.95 -0.03
C THR A 138 -15.50 -3.34 0.58
N TRP A 139 -14.29 -3.84 0.84
CA TRP A 139 -14.05 -5.27 1.03
C TRP A 139 -14.55 -5.78 2.38
N MET A 140 -14.11 -5.15 3.46
CA MET A 140 -14.47 -5.51 4.84
C MET A 140 -15.86 -5.02 5.19
N TYR A 141 -16.30 -3.88 4.63
CA TYR A 141 -17.70 -3.44 4.76
C TYR A 141 -18.67 -4.49 4.24
N ARG A 142 -18.46 -4.95 3.01
CA ARG A 142 -19.28 -6.00 2.40
C ARG A 142 -19.27 -7.28 3.22
N SER A 143 -18.09 -7.67 3.71
CA SER A 143 -17.95 -8.85 4.57
C SER A 143 -18.72 -8.72 5.89
N LYS A 144 -18.58 -7.58 6.59
CA LYS A 144 -19.26 -7.27 7.85
C LYS A 144 -20.78 -7.23 7.67
N ALA A 145 -21.27 -6.61 6.59
CA ALA A 145 -22.69 -6.61 6.23
C ALA A 145 -23.23 -8.03 5.99
N TRP A 146 -22.51 -8.86 5.22
CA TRP A 146 -22.89 -10.27 5.01
C TRP A 146 -22.84 -11.12 6.27
N PHE A 147 -21.90 -10.84 7.17
CA PHE A 147 -21.81 -11.52 8.46
C PHE A 147 -23.08 -11.28 9.28
N TYR A 148 -23.52 -10.02 9.42
CA TYR A 148 -24.74 -9.69 10.17
C TYR A 148 -26.03 -10.16 9.47
N LEU A 149 -26.05 -10.21 8.13
CA LEU A 149 -27.16 -10.80 7.38
C LEU A 149 -27.19 -12.34 7.44
N GLY A 150 -26.07 -12.99 7.77
CA GLY A 150 -25.91 -14.43 7.69
C GLY A 150 -25.95 -14.99 6.26
N ASN A 151 -25.80 -14.16 5.22
CA ASN A 151 -25.84 -14.59 3.81
C ASN A 151 -25.04 -13.66 2.87
N VAL A 152 -24.58 -14.19 1.73
CA VAL A 152 -23.88 -13.44 0.68
C VAL A 152 -24.88 -12.91 -0.35
N VAL A 153 -25.39 -11.70 -0.09
CA VAL A 153 -26.37 -11.03 -0.97
C VAL A 153 -25.72 -9.98 -1.89
N PRO A 154 -26.37 -9.58 -3.00
CA PRO A 154 -25.94 -8.42 -3.77
C PRO A 154 -25.93 -7.14 -2.93
N LEU A 155 -24.98 -6.25 -3.20
CA LEU A 155 -24.96 -4.88 -2.69
C LEU A 155 -25.01 -3.94 -3.89
N ASP A 156 -25.80 -2.89 -3.80
CA ASP A 156 -25.92 -1.91 -4.88
C ASP A 156 -24.77 -0.91 -4.87
N SER A 157 -24.64 -0.15 -5.97
CA SER A 157 -23.78 1.03 -5.98
C SER A 157 -24.45 2.19 -5.24
N ALA A 158 -23.63 3.06 -4.64
CA ALA A 158 -24.10 4.31 -4.04
C ALA A 158 -24.92 5.16 -5.05
N VAL A 159 -24.53 5.14 -6.32
CA VAL A 159 -25.24 5.86 -7.40
C VAL A 159 -26.64 5.28 -7.65
N ALA A 160 -26.82 3.96 -7.59
CA ALA A 160 -28.14 3.34 -7.78
C ALA A 160 -29.13 3.76 -6.68
N TRP A 161 -28.63 3.90 -5.44
CA TRP A 161 -29.40 4.43 -4.31
C TRP A 161 -29.85 5.87 -4.54
N GLU A 162 -28.95 6.73 -5.02
CA GLU A 162 -29.27 8.13 -5.34
C GLU A 162 -30.29 8.29 -6.45
N GLN A 163 -30.28 7.38 -7.42
CA GLN A 163 -31.22 7.38 -8.54
C GLN A 163 -32.57 6.71 -8.20
N GLY A 164 -32.77 6.25 -6.96
CA GLY A 164 -33.98 5.51 -6.56
C GLY A 164 -34.11 4.14 -7.25
N LYS A 165 -33.02 3.59 -7.77
CA LYS A 165 -32.97 2.29 -8.47
C LYS A 165 -32.45 1.16 -7.59
N ALA A 166 -32.27 1.42 -6.30
CA ALA A 166 -31.79 0.44 -5.34
C ALA A 166 -32.79 -0.69 -5.12
N THR A 167 -32.26 -1.91 -5.03
CA THR A 167 -33.00 -3.13 -4.68
C THR A 167 -32.37 -3.85 -3.48
N ALA A 168 -31.09 -3.62 -3.20
CA ALA A 168 -30.36 -4.21 -2.09
C ALA A 168 -30.40 -3.33 -0.83
N THR A 169 -30.41 -3.98 0.34
CA THR A 169 -30.41 -3.33 1.66
C THR A 169 -29.16 -2.51 1.93
N TYR A 170 -28.01 -2.87 1.35
CA TYR A 170 -26.76 -2.13 1.54
C TYR A 170 -26.16 -1.70 0.20
N ASN A 171 -25.38 -0.62 0.24
CA ASN A 171 -24.61 -0.12 -0.89
C ASN A 171 -23.11 -0.07 -0.58
N THR A 172 -22.28 -0.15 -1.61
CA THR A 172 -20.81 0.00 -1.51
C THR A 172 -20.23 0.62 -2.79
N PHE A 173 -19.13 1.35 -2.68
CA PHE A 173 -18.44 1.96 -3.82
C PHE A 173 -17.98 0.89 -4.81
N GLY A 174 -17.41 -0.20 -4.29
CA GLY A 174 -16.86 -1.27 -5.10
C GLY A 174 -17.88 -2.33 -5.53
N ALA A 175 -19.17 -2.03 -5.67
CA ALA A 175 -20.23 -3.05 -5.86
C ALA A 175 -19.94 -4.06 -6.98
N ALA A 176 -19.34 -3.61 -8.07
CA ALA A 176 -18.96 -4.45 -9.22
C ALA A 176 -17.69 -5.31 -9.01
N TYR A 177 -16.92 -5.09 -7.94
CA TYR A 177 -15.72 -5.89 -7.69
C TYR A 177 -16.07 -7.34 -7.28
N PRO A 178 -15.18 -8.30 -7.60
CA PRO A 178 -15.34 -9.70 -7.23
C PRO A 178 -15.45 -9.90 -5.71
N LYS A 179 -16.00 -11.05 -5.31
CA LYS A 179 -16.39 -11.31 -3.92
C LYS A 179 -15.29 -11.94 -3.06
N PHE A 180 -14.20 -12.44 -3.64
CA PHE A 180 -13.23 -13.29 -2.96
C PHE A 180 -12.72 -12.70 -1.64
N VAL A 181 -12.19 -11.48 -1.65
CA VAL A 181 -11.60 -10.85 -0.45
C VAL A 181 -12.62 -10.77 0.69
N SER A 182 -13.85 -10.34 0.37
CA SER A 182 -14.95 -10.24 1.34
C SER A 182 -15.41 -11.62 1.85
N VAL A 183 -15.39 -12.65 0.99
CA VAL A 183 -15.74 -14.04 1.36
C VAL A 183 -14.68 -14.65 2.28
N ILE A 184 -13.39 -14.38 2.06
CA ILE A 184 -12.32 -14.89 2.94
C ILE A 184 -12.40 -14.24 4.33
N ALA A 185 -12.69 -12.94 4.42
CA ALA A 185 -12.95 -12.30 5.72
C ALA A 185 -14.24 -12.82 6.38
N LEU A 186 -15.28 -13.12 5.60
CA LEU A 186 -16.53 -13.70 6.10
C LEU A 186 -16.29 -15.12 6.64
N TRP A 187 -15.43 -15.89 5.99
CA TRP A 187 -15.01 -17.21 6.47
C TRP A 187 -14.29 -17.13 7.82
N ALA A 188 -13.43 -16.13 8.04
CA ALA A 188 -12.80 -15.89 9.33
C ALA A 188 -13.84 -15.50 10.39
N ALA A 189 -14.73 -14.55 10.09
CA ALA A 189 -15.78 -14.12 11.01
C ALA A 189 -16.76 -15.25 11.38
N THR A 190 -17.18 -16.07 10.42
CA THR A 190 -18.07 -17.22 10.67
C THR A 190 -17.39 -18.32 11.48
N ALA A 191 -16.08 -18.53 11.32
CA ALA A 191 -15.30 -19.43 12.16
C ALA A 191 -15.19 -18.93 13.61
N LEU A 192 -15.01 -17.62 13.79
CA LEU A 192 -14.96 -16.95 15.09
C LEU A 192 -16.33 -16.85 15.78
N GLY A 193 -17.42 -16.86 15.01
CA GLY A 193 -18.79 -16.66 15.52
C GLY A 193 -19.13 -15.21 15.85
N GLN A 194 -18.20 -14.27 15.61
CA GLN A 194 -18.35 -12.84 15.85
C GLN A 194 -17.49 -12.04 14.86
N TRP A 195 -17.84 -10.77 14.65
CA TRP A 195 -16.97 -9.84 13.92
C TRP A 195 -15.88 -9.32 14.85
N HIS A 196 -14.62 -9.67 14.58
CA HIS A 196 -13.46 -9.26 15.37
C HIS A 196 -12.54 -8.41 14.49
N GLU A 197 -12.46 -7.10 14.75
CA GLU A 197 -11.79 -6.12 13.88
C GLU A 197 -10.34 -6.47 13.50
N GLN A 198 -9.61 -7.08 14.44
CA GLN A 198 -8.22 -7.50 14.27
C GLN A 198 -8.11 -8.85 13.52
N LEU A 199 -8.82 -9.89 14.00
CA LEU A 199 -8.60 -11.27 13.55
C LEU A 199 -9.26 -11.63 12.22
N ILE A 200 -10.22 -10.84 11.73
CA ILE A 200 -10.85 -11.08 10.41
C ILE A 200 -9.83 -11.05 9.26
N ASN A 201 -8.72 -10.31 9.43
CA ASN A 201 -7.66 -10.16 8.44
C ASN A 201 -6.58 -11.24 8.54
N PHE A 202 -6.65 -12.12 9.54
CA PHE A 202 -5.67 -13.19 9.79
C PHE A 202 -5.37 -14.10 8.57
N PRO A 203 -6.33 -14.42 7.67
CA PRO A 203 -6.02 -15.16 6.44
C PRO A 203 -4.95 -14.49 5.55
N THR A 204 -4.83 -13.16 5.59
CA THR A 204 -3.84 -12.39 4.81
C THR A 204 -2.41 -12.68 5.26
N LEU A 205 -2.17 -12.90 6.55
CA LEU A 205 -0.86 -13.30 7.06
C LEU A 205 -0.41 -14.64 6.45
N PHE A 206 -1.33 -15.60 6.38
CA PHE A 206 -1.09 -16.89 5.75
C PHE A 206 -0.87 -16.78 4.24
N CYS A 207 -1.52 -15.81 3.59
CA CYS A 207 -1.23 -15.45 2.19
C CYS A 207 0.22 -15.00 2.01
N GLY A 208 0.75 -14.15 2.91
CA GLY A 208 2.15 -13.73 2.89
C GLY A 208 3.15 -14.87 3.12
N VAL A 209 2.86 -15.76 4.06
CA VAL A 209 3.69 -16.98 4.29
C VAL A 209 3.65 -17.89 3.06
N ALA A 210 2.46 -18.13 2.50
CA ALA A 210 2.29 -18.93 1.29
C ALA A 210 3.03 -18.33 0.09
N LEU A 211 3.00 -17.01 -0.07
CA LEU A 211 3.75 -16.27 -1.08
C LEU A 211 5.25 -16.55 -0.96
N ALA A 212 5.82 -16.40 0.23
CA ALA A 212 7.23 -16.68 0.51
C ALA A 212 7.63 -18.14 0.22
N LEU A 213 6.82 -19.11 0.68
CA LEU A 213 7.07 -20.54 0.47
C LEU A 213 7.00 -20.93 -1.02
N ALA A 214 5.97 -20.46 -1.72
CA ALA A 214 5.80 -20.68 -3.15
C ALA A 214 6.99 -20.13 -3.93
N PHE A 215 7.37 -18.89 -3.64
CA PHE A 215 8.47 -18.19 -4.29
C PHE A 215 9.82 -18.89 -4.08
N TYR A 216 10.13 -19.24 -2.82
CA TYR A 216 11.35 -19.99 -2.50
C TYR A 216 11.40 -21.32 -3.25
N GLY A 217 10.33 -22.11 -3.17
CA GLY A 217 10.26 -23.41 -3.82
C GLY A 217 10.42 -23.32 -5.33
N HIS A 218 9.86 -22.27 -5.96
CA HIS A 218 10.06 -21.99 -7.37
C HIS A 218 11.49 -21.61 -7.73
N CYS A 219 12.15 -20.78 -6.92
CA CYS A 219 13.56 -20.48 -7.10
C CYS A 219 14.41 -21.76 -7.05
N ARG A 220 14.09 -22.67 -6.12
CA ARG A 220 14.78 -23.97 -6.00
C ARG A 220 14.56 -24.88 -7.20
N GLU A 221 13.33 -24.95 -7.73
CA GLU A 221 13.04 -25.66 -8.99
C GLU A 221 13.72 -25.01 -10.20
N ALA A 222 13.92 -23.69 -10.13
CA ALA A 222 14.72 -22.95 -11.10
C ALA A 222 16.24 -23.09 -10.89
N GLU A 223 16.66 -24.08 -10.09
CA GLU A 223 18.04 -24.44 -9.75
C GLU A 223 18.86 -23.29 -9.14
N LEU A 224 18.22 -22.23 -8.65
CA LEU A 224 18.90 -21.19 -7.86
C LEU A 224 19.34 -21.79 -6.52
N PRO A 225 20.59 -21.61 -6.04
CA PRO A 225 21.05 -22.15 -4.77
C PRO A 225 20.19 -21.68 -3.57
N ARG A 226 20.34 -22.36 -2.42
CA ARG A 226 19.52 -22.08 -1.22
C ARG A 226 19.60 -20.61 -0.79
N TRP A 227 20.82 -20.06 -0.71
CA TRP A 227 21.04 -18.68 -0.30
C TRP A 227 20.41 -17.66 -1.25
N SER A 228 20.49 -17.88 -2.57
CA SER A 228 19.92 -16.95 -3.55
C SER A 228 18.39 -17.07 -3.64
N SER A 229 17.86 -18.27 -3.35
CA SER A 229 16.41 -18.48 -3.19
C SER A 229 15.89 -17.77 -1.94
N ALA A 230 16.64 -17.81 -0.83
CA ALA A 230 16.32 -17.06 0.38
C ALA A 230 16.45 -15.55 0.17
N LEU A 231 17.49 -15.10 -0.55
CA LEU A 231 17.64 -13.71 -1.00
C LEU A 231 16.40 -13.27 -1.79
N GLY A 232 15.90 -14.10 -2.71
CA GLY A 232 14.69 -13.79 -3.47
C GLY A 232 13.44 -13.58 -2.60
N VAL A 233 13.23 -14.44 -1.60
CA VAL A 233 12.15 -14.26 -0.63
C VAL A 233 12.36 -12.99 0.17
N TYR A 234 13.58 -12.76 0.65
CA TYR A 234 13.94 -11.55 1.39
C TYR A 234 13.65 -10.29 0.58
N LEU A 235 14.12 -10.20 -0.67
CA LEU A 235 13.83 -9.08 -1.57
C LEU A 235 12.32 -8.88 -1.76
N LEU A 236 11.54 -9.96 -1.83
CA LEU A 236 10.09 -9.86 -2.01
C LEU A 236 9.38 -9.30 -0.77
N VAL A 237 9.66 -9.85 0.43
CA VAL A 237 8.93 -9.48 1.66
C VAL A 237 9.46 -8.20 2.30
N SER A 238 10.68 -7.77 1.97
CA SER A 238 11.27 -6.52 2.47
C SER A 238 10.81 -5.26 1.73
N ILE A 239 10.15 -5.40 0.57
CA ILE A 239 9.59 -4.24 -0.14
C ILE A 239 8.55 -3.55 0.75
N PRO A 240 8.70 -2.24 1.05
CA PRO A 240 7.82 -1.54 1.99
C PRO A 240 6.35 -1.62 1.63
N LEU A 241 6.03 -1.53 0.33
CA LEU A 241 4.66 -1.66 -0.15
C LEU A 241 4.07 -3.07 0.06
N ILE A 242 4.85 -4.12 -0.16
CA ILE A 242 4.41 -5.50 0.13
C ILE A 242 4.16 -5.66 1.63
N GLY A 243 5.08 -5.13 2.44
CA GLY A 243 4.95 -5.09 3.90
C GLY A 243 3.70 -4.35 4.36
N SER A 244 3.40 -3.17 3.81
CA SER A 244 2.23 -2.37 4.21
C SER A 244 0.91 -3.06 3.82
N HIS A 245 0.81 -3.66 2.63
CA HIS A 245 -0.40 -4.40 2.25
C HIS A 245 -0.59 -5.68 3.06
N LEU A 246 0.48 -6.36 3.48
CA LEU A 246 0.38 -7.51 4.38
C LEU A 246 0.00 -7.08 5.80
N ALA A 247 0.61 -6.01 6.32
CA ALA A 247 0.41 -5.50 7.68
C ALA A 247 -0.99 -4.91 7.88
N LEU A 248 -1.43 -4.05 6.95
CA LEU A 248 -2.70 -3.34 7.05
C LEU A 248 -3.89 -4.18 6.58
N ALA A 249 -3.64 -5.14 5.68
CA ALA A 249 -4.60 -6.13 5.19
C ALA A 249 -5.97 -5.56 4.73
N GLY A 250 -6.98 -6.42 4.58
CA GLY A 250 -8.34 -6.02 4.22
C GLY A 250 -8.55 -5.57 2.75
N GLN A 251 -7.56 -5.77 1.87
CA GLN A 251 -7.59 -5.33 0.47
C GLN A 251 -7.25 -6.47 -0.51
N ALA A 252 -7.56 -6.25 -1.78
CA ALA A 252 -7.35 -7.22 -2.85
C ALA A 252 -5.90 -7.35 -3.35
N ASP A 253 -5.08 -6.30 -3.30
CA ASP A 253 -3.84 -6.24 -4.09
C ASP A 253 -2.78 -7.27 -3.65
N ILE A 254 -2.69 -7.59 -2.36
CA ILE A 254 -1.77 -8.64 -1.88
C ILE A 254 -2.22 -10.04 -2.31
N TRP A 255 -3.53 -10.29 -2.33
CA TRP A 255 -4.08 -11.54 -2.87
C TRP A 255 -3.81 -11.62 -4.38
N GLN A 256 -3.98 -10.52 -5.11
CA GLN A 256 -3.65 -10.45 -6.52
C GLN A 256 -2.15 -10.69 -6.77
N THR A 257 -1.27 -10.14 -5.93
CA THR A 257 0.17 -10.38 -5.98
C THR A 257 0.50 -11.85 -5.78
N SER A 258 -0.20 -12.55 -4.89
CA SER A 258 -0.03 -13.97 -4.68
C SER A 258 -0.59 -14.83 -5.83
N PHE A 259 -1.81 -14.59 -6.29
CA PHE A 259 -2.41 -15.36 -7.40
C PHE A 259 -1.74 -15.04 -8.74
N THR A 260 -1.77 -13.78 -9.15
CA THR A 260 -1.23 -13.36 -10.44
C THR A 260 0.29 -13.36 -10.44
N GLY A 261 0.94 -12.76 -9.44
CA GLY A 261 2.40 -12.65 -9.42
C GLY A 261 3.10 -14.01 -9.40
N LEU A 262 2.67 -14.94 -8.54
CA LEU A 262 3.19 -16.32 -8.59
C LEU A 262 2.73 -17.08 -9.83
N GLY A 263 1.53 -16.81 -10.34
CA GLY A 263 1.07 -17.33 -11.61
C GLY A 263 2.02 -16.98 -12.76
N PHE A 264 2.50 -15.73 -12.81
CA PHE A 264 3.54 -15.31 -13.76
C PHE A 264 4.92 -15.91 -13.46
N VAL A 265 5.28 -16.16 -12.20
CA VAL A 265 6.51 -16.92 -11.86
C VAL A 265 6.46 -18.33 -12.47
N ALA A 266 5.36 -19.06 -12.25
CA ALA A 266 5.17 -20.40 -12.82
C ALA A 266 5.14 -20.35 -14.35
N LEU A 267 4.44 -19.37 -14.92
CA LEU A 267 4.33 -19.20 -16.37
C LEU A 267 5.67 -18.90 -17.02
N LEU A 268 6.44 -17.96 -16.46
CA LEU A 268 7.77 -17.59 -16.93
C LEU A 268 8.70 -18.79 -16.91
N TRP A 269 8.73 -19.54 -15.81
CA TRP A 269 9.52 -20.76 -15.72
C TRP A 269 9.09 -21.83 -16.72
N GLY A 270 7.77 -22.03 -16.87
CA GLY A 270 7.19 -22.95 -17.85
C GLY A 270 7.55 -22.59 -19.29
N ILE A 271 7.61 -21.29 -19.62
CA ILE A 271 8.10 -20.81 -20.93
C ILE A 271 9.58 -21.14 -21.10
N VAL A 272 10.42 -20.77 -20.13
CA VAL A 272 11.88 -20.95 -20.22
C VAL A 272 12.29 -22.41 -20.34
N ARG A 273 11.64 -23.32 -19.61
CA ARG A 273 11.93 -24.77 -19.64
C ARG A 273 11.07 -25.59 -20.60
N GLY A 274 10.09 -24.97 -21.25
CA GLY A 274 9.10 -25.70 -22.07
C GLY A 274 8.16 -26.62 -21.26
N ALA A 275 8.08 -26.46 -19.93
CA ALA A 275 7.30 -27.33 -19.05
C ALA A 275 5.80 -27.00 -19.11
N ARG A 276 4.99 -27.93 -19.63
CA ARG A 276 3.53 -27.77 -19.80
C ARG A 276 2.80 -27.59 -18.48
N TRP A 277 3.20 -28.35 -17.45
CA TRP A 277 2.59 -28.28 -16.13
C TRP A 277 2.71 -26.89 -15.51
N HIS A 278 3.91 -26.30 -15.51
CA HIS A 278 4.12 -24.95 -14.96
C HIS A 278 3.34 -23.86 -15.72
N LYS A 279 3.19 -23.99 -17.05
CA LYS A 279 2.32 -23.09 -17.83
C LYS A 279 0.86 -23.22 -17.41
N ALA A 280 0.36 -24.45 -17.26
CA ALA A 280 -1.02 -24.72 -16.85
C ALA A 280 -1.30 -24.23 -15.42
N LEU A 281 -0.39 -24.50 -14.49
CA LEU A 281 -0.46 -24.02 -13.10
C LEU A 281 -0.45 -22.48 -13.06
N GLY A 282 0.45 -21.85 -13.80
CA GLY A 282 0.55 -20.40 -13.88
C GLY A 282 -0.72 -19.76 -14.43
N LEU A 283 -1.24 -20.27 -15.55
CA LEU A 283 -2.50 -19.81 -16.13
C LEU A 283 -3.69 -20.01 -15.19
N MET A 284 -3.78 -21.17 -14.54
CA MET A 284 -4.86 -21.45 -13.58
C MET A 284 -4.87 -20.42 -12.45
N LEU A 285 -3.73 -20.08 -11.86
CA LEU A 285 -3.66 -19.08 -10.80
C LEU A 285 -4.01 -17.67 -11.27
N ILE A 286 -3.59 -17.30 -12.49
CA ILE A 286 -3.95 -16.00 -13.07
C ILE A 286 -5.46 -15.92 -13.33
N VAL A 287 -6.07 -17.01 -13.81
CA VAL A 287 -7.54 -17.11 -13.97
C VAL A 287 -8.24 -17.01 -12.61
N LEU A 288 -7.75 -17.69 -11.58
CA LEU A 288 -8.29 -17.55 -10.22
C LEU A 288 -8.14 -16.11 -9.69
N GLY A 289 -7.11 -15.38 -10.12
CA GLY A 289 -6.94 -13.96 -9.85
C GLY A 289 -8.07 -13.06 -10.37
N ILE A 290 -8.85 -13.51 -11.38
CA ILE A 290 -10.06 -12.79 -11.84
C ILE A 290 -11.12 -12.74 -10.74
N ALA A 291 -11.20 -13.77 -9.90
CA ALA A 291 -12.14 -13.81 -8.78
C ALA A 291 -11.72 -12.91 -7.61
N VAL A 292 -10.48 -12.38 -7.63
CA VAL A 292 -9.93 -11.52 -6.57
C VAL A 292 -10.19 -10.05 -6.89
N LYS A 293 -9.84 -9.62 -8.09
CA LYS A 293 -9.94 -8.21 -8.53
C LYS A 293 -10.21 -8.14 -10.04
N ASN A 294 -10.86 -7.07 -10.50
CA ASN A 294 -11.19 -6.89 -11.93
C ASN A 294 -9.93 -6.87 -12.82
N GLU A 295 -8.83 -6.33 -12.30
CA GLU A 295 -7.52 -6.29 -12.96
C GLU A 295 -6.96 -7.70 -13.24
N GLY A 296 -7.45 -8.75 -12.57
CA GLY A 296 -7.13 -10.13 -12.90
C GLY A 296 -7.43 -10.49 -14.36
N MET A 297 -8.48 -9.91 -14.96
CA MET A 297 -8.79 -10.12 -16.38
C MET A 297 -7.71 -9.51 -17.29
N VAL A 298 -7.25 -8.29 -16.97
CA VAL A 298 -6.15 -7.63 -17.69
C VAL A 298 -4.89 -8.50 -17.62
N TRP A 299 -4.57 -9.02 -16.44
CA TRP A 299 -3.41 -9.89 -16.27
C TRP A 299 -3.53 -11.23 -16.97
N PHE A 300 -4.73 -11.80 -17.06
CA PHE A 300 -4.98 -12.98 -17.87
C PHE A 300 -4.69 -12.72 -19.35
N MET A 301 -5.13 -11.58 -19.89
CA MET A 301 -4.82 -11.19 -21.27
C MET A 301 -3.31 -10.98 -21.49
N VAL A 302 -2.61 -10.36 -20.53
CA VAL A 302 -1.15 -10.23 -20.56
C VAL A 302 -0.45 -11.59 -20.52
N ALA A 303 -0.97 -12.55 -19.75
CA ALA A 303 -0.42 -13.90 -19.66
C ALA A 303 -0.55 -14.66 -21.00
N LEU A 304 -1.69 -14.52 -21.67
CA LEU A 304 -1.91 -15.07 -23.01
C LEU A 304 -1.00 -14.40 -24.05
N ALA A 305 -0.85 -13.07 -24.01
CA ALA A 305 0.07 -12.35 -24.88
C ALA A 305 1.52 -12.80 -24.66
N LEU A 306 1.95 -12.94 -23.41
CA LEU A 306 3.29 -13.42 -23.06
C LEU A 306 3.52 -14.83 -23.62
N LEU A 307 2.58 -15.75 -23.45
CA LEU A 307 2.66 -17.10 -24.03
C LEU A 307 2.74 -17.05 -25.55
N ALA A 308 1.89 -16.27 -26.21
CA ALA A 308 1.84 -16.18 -27.66
C ALA A 308 3.19 -15.68 -28.21
N VAL A 309 3.66 -14.52 -27.73
CA VAL A 309 4.89 -13.88 -28.20
C VAL A 309 6.14 -14.73 -27.93
N THR A 310 6.17 -15.48 -26.82
CA THR A 310 7.33 -16.31 -26.47
C THR A 310 7.33 -17.70 -27.11
N THR A 311 6.15 -18.28 -27.38
CA THR A 311 6.05 -19.64 -27.95
C THR A 311 5.89 -19.66 -29.46
N ARG A 312 5.23 -18.64 -30.04
CA ARG A 312 5.00 -18.51 -31.48
C ARG A 312 5.21 -17.08 -31.97
N PRO A 313 6.42 -16.50 -31.82
CA PRO A 313 6.69 -15.08 -32.09
C PRO A 313 6.30 -14.63 -33.51
N ARG A 314 6.55 -15.46 -34.52
CA ARG A 314 6.19 -15.14 -35.92
C ARG A 314 4.68 -15.06 -36.11
N LEU A 315 3.95 -16.05 -35.61
CA LEU A 315 2.49 -16.06 -35.70
C LEU A 315 1.90 -14.89 -34.91
N SER A 316 2.43 -14.60 -33.72
CA SER A 316 2.02 -13.42 -32.95
C SER A 316 2.26 -12.13 -33.71
N ALA A 317 3.42 -11.94 -34.33
CA ALA A 317 3.69 -10.76 -35.15
C ALA A 317 2.72 -10.64 -36.34
N ILE A 318 2.41 -11.75 -37.02
CA ILE A 318 1.44 -11.78 -38.12
C ILE A 318 0.03 -11.44 -37.60
N ILE A 319 -0.41 -12.03 -36.50
CA ILE A 319 -1.73 -11.76 -35.89
C ILE A 319 -1.81 -10.30 -35.44
N THR A 320 -0.78 -9.78 -34.77
CA THR A 320 -0.74 -8.36 -34.36
C THR A 320 -0.79 -7.45 -35.57
N LEU A 321 0.00 -7.73 -36.62
CA LEU A 321 -0.04 -6.95 -37.86
C LEU A 321 -1.43 -7.02 -38.51
N ALA A 322 -2.04 -8.21 -38.58
CA ALA A 322 -3.39 -8.38 -39.12
C ALA A 322 -4.43 -7.61 -38.30
N LEU A 323 -4.37 -7.66 -36.96
CA LEU A 323 -5.27 -6.91 -36.07
C LEU A 323 -5.10 -5.39 -36.25
N VAL A 324 -3.87 -4.90 -36.34
CA VAL A 324 -3.58 -3.47 -36.57
C VAL A 324 -4.07 -3.04 -37.96
N THR A 325 -3.83 -3.83 -39.00
CA THR A 325 -4.33 -3.56 -40.35
C THR A 325 -5.85 -3.58 -40.38
N MET A 326 -6.51 -4.56 -39.77
CA MET A 326 -7.97 -4.62 -39.68
C MET A 326 -8.54 -3.43 -38.90
N ALA A 327 -7.94 -3.05 -37.76
CA ALA A 327 -8.35 -1.88 -37.00
C ALA A 327 -8.16 -0.59 -37.80
N SER A 328 -7.08 -0.46 -38.55
CA SER A 328 -6.81 0.70 -39.42
C SER A 328 -7.81 0.79 -40.57
N LEU A 329 -8.13 -0.33 -41.21
CA LEU A 329 -9.13 -0.39 -42.28
C LEU A 329 -10.54 -0.09 -41.75
N ALA A 330 -10.90 -0.66 -40.59
CA ALA A 330 -12.16 -0.35 -39.92
C ALA A 330 -12.26 1.15 -39.59
N TRP A 331 -11.19 1.73 -39.05
CA TRP A 331 -11.11 3.15 -38.73
C TRP A 331 -11.31 4.05 -39.97
N VAL A 332 -10.59 3.77 -41.06
CA VAL A 332 -10.73 4.52 -42.33
C VAL A 332 -12.13 4.32 -42.96
N SER A 333 -12.75 3.17 -42.72
CA SER A 333 -14.11 2.87 -43.21
C SER A 333 -15.24 3.42 -42.32
N GLY A 334 -14.91 4.16 -41.25
CA GLY A 334 -15.90 4.73 -40.31
C GLY A 334 -16.48 3.74 -39.30
N ILE A 335 -15.96 2.51 -39.23
CA ILE A 335 -16.37 1.49 -38.25
C ILE A 335 -15.52 1.68 -36.99
N HIS A 336 -16.03 2.49 -36.06
CA HIS A 336 -15.33 2.78 -34.80
C HIS A 336 -15.77 1.88 -33.65
N TYR A 337 -16.97 1.28 -33.71
CA TYR A 337 -17.53 0.45 -32.65
C TYR A 337 -18.29 -0.75 -33.22
N VAL A 338 -18.10 -1.91 -32.60
CA VAL A 338 -18.85 -3.13 -32.88
C VAL A 338 -19.33 -3.72 -31.56
N ASP A 339 -20.63 -4.01 -31.47
CA ASP A 339 -21.16 -4.76 -30.34
C ASP A 339 -20.97 -6.26 -30.58
N LEU A 340 -20.19 -6.91 -29.73
CA LEU A 340 -19.93 -8.34 -29.83
C LEU A 340 -20.88 -9.09 -28.90
N PRO A 341 -21.70 -10.03 -29.42
CA PRO A 341 -22.62 -10.80 -28.60
C PRO A 341 -21.89 -11.44 -27.41
N VAL A 342 -22.52 -11.38 -26.23
CA VAL A 342 -22.03 -11.97 -24.96
C VAL A 342 -20.81 -11.27 -24.34
N ILE A 343 -19.87 -10.79 -25.15
CA ILE A 343 -18.58 -10.28 -24.65
C ILE A 343 -18.50 -8.76 -24.52
N GLY A 344 -19.48 -8.05 -25.10
CA GLY A 344 -19.65 -6.61 -25.01
C GLY A 344 -18.99 -5.84 -26.16
N GLY A 345 -19.11 -4.53 -26.12
CA GLY A 345 -18.59 -3.64 -27.15
C GLY A 345 -17.07 -3.71 -27.33
N LEU A 346 -16.63 -3.57 -28.59
CA LEU A 346 -15.25 -3.40 -28.99
C LEU A 346 -15.12 -2.14 -29.85
N GLY A 347 -14.18 -1.27 -29.49
CA GLY A 347 -13.85 -0.08 -30.26
C GLY A 347 -14.04 1.21 -29.48
N ILE A 348 -14.17 2.34 -30.19
CA ILE A 348 -14.31 3.68 -29.61
C ILE A 348 -15.69 4.24 -30.01
N ASN A 349 -16.43 4.72 -29.01
CA ASN A 349 -17.72 5.39 -29.21
C ASN A 349 -17.90 6.48 -28.14
N ASN A 350 -18.38 7.68 -28.52
CA ASN A 350 -18.64 8.79 -27.60
C ASN A 350 -17.50 9.06 -26.60
N ASP A 351 -16.27 9.22 -27.10
CA ASP A 351 -15.04 9.42 -26.32
C ASP A 351 -14.74 8.33 -25.27
N ARG A 352 -15.31 7.13 -25.46
CA ARG A 352 -15.05 5.97 -24.61
C ARG A 352 -14.44 4.84 -25.43
N ILE A 353 -13.44 4.19 -24.87
CA ILE A 353 -12.93 2.92 -25.35
C ILE A 353 -13.70 1.77 -24.69
N TYR A 354 -14.23 0.87 -25.50
CA TYR A 354 -14.93 -0.34 -25.09
C TYR A 354 -14.01 -1.53 -25.31
N VAL A 355 -13.74 -2.25 -24.23
CA VAL A 355 -12.88 -3.43 -24.22
C VAL A 355 -13.71 -4.63 -23.75
N PRO A 356 -13.92 -5.66 -24.60
CA PRO A 356 -14.71 -6.82 -24.25
C PRO A 356 -14.26 -7.44 -22.93
N MET A 357 -15.22 -7.89 -22.12
CA MET A 357 -15.02 -8.50 -20.79
C MET A 357 -14.34 -7.62 -19.71
N ILE A 358 -13.81 -6.45 -20.05
CA ILE A 358 -13.11 -5.56 -19.10
C ILE A 358 -14.01 -4.38 -18.74
N GLY A 359 -14.60 -3.71 -19.73
CA GLY A 359 -15.51 -2.59 -19.51
C GLY A 359 -15.34 -1.48 -20.53
N ASN A 360 -15.83 -0.29 -20.19
CA ASN A 360 -15.68 0.90 -21.00
C ASN A 360 -15.10 2.06 -20.17
N TYR A 361 -14.21 2.83 -20.79
CA TYR A 361 -13.46 3.87 -20.12
C TYR A 361 -13.42 5.12 -20.97
N ARG A 362 -13.57 6.28 -20.34
CA ARG A 362 -13.38 7.55 -21.05
C ARG A 362 -11.93 7.71 -21.47
N LEU A 363 -11.70 8.09 -22.74
CA LEU A 363 -10.39 8.43 -23.26
C LEU A 363 -9.97 9.79 -22.67
N MET A 364 -8.81 9.80 -22.01
CA MET A 364 -8.23 10.99 -21.38
C MET A 364 -6.71 10.87 -21.37
N GLU A 365 -6.02 11.96 -21.73
CA GLU A 365 -4.56 11.97 -21.75
C GLU A 365 -3.99 12.49 -20.42
N PHE A 366 -2.92 11.84 -19.95
CA PHE A 366 -2.19 12.26 -18.76
C PHE A 366 -0.68 12.21 -18.98
N SER A 367 0.02 13.28 -18.61
CA SER A 367 1.47 13.26 -18.44
C SER A 367 1.81 12.75 -17.03
N LEU A 368 2.44 11.58 -16.95
CA LEU A 368 2.69 10.87 -15.70
C LEU A 368 4.17 10.63 -15.41
N SER A 369 5.09 11.21 -16.19
CA SER A 369 6.54 11.00 -16.00
C SER A 369 6.99 11.33 -14.57
N ASP A 370 6.54 12.45 -14.05
CA ASP A 370 6.94 12.96 -12.74
C ASP A 370 6.35 12.08 -11.63
N ALA A 371 5.11 11.61 -11.82
CA ALA A 371 4.47 10.69 -10.90
C ALA A 371 5.20 9.34 -10.86
N TYR A 372 5.57 8.77 -12.01
CA TYR A 372 6.37 7.54 -12.06
C TYR A 372 7.75 7.74 -11.45
N TRP A 373 8.40 8.87 -11.73
CA TRP A 373 9.72 9.17 -11.19
C TRP A 373 9.70 9.25 -9.65
N ALA A 374 8.78 10.06 -9.11
CA ALA A 374 8.59 10.25 -7.69
C ALA A 374 8.28 8.92 -6.97
N ASN A 375 7.41 8.09 -7.56
CA ASN A 375 7.02 6.83 -6.93
C ASN A 375 8.07 5.72 -7.08
N PHE A 376 8.65 5.53 -8.26
CA PHE A 376 9.50 4.36 -8.54
C PHE A 376 10.95 4.54 -8.10
N TYR A 377 11.45 5.77 -8.02
CA TYR A 377 12.87 6.04 -7.77
C TYR A 377 13.13 6.94 -6.56
N GLU A 378 12.26 7.92 -6.28
CA GLU A 378 12.47 8.84 -5.16
C GLU A 378 11.89 8.30 -3.85
N SER A 379 10.68 7.73 -3.91
CA SER A 379 10.01 7.17 -2.74
C SER A 379 10.67 5.88 -2.28
N SER A 380 10.59 5.61 -0.97
CA SER A 380 11.10 4.35 -0.39
C SER A 380 10.21 3.15 -0.72
N THR A 381 9.04 3.36 -1.32
CA THR A 381 8.00 2.35 -1.60
C THR A 381 8.52 1.05 -2.20
N TRP A 382 9.51 1.14 -3.09
CA TRP A 382 10.03 0.02 -3.88
C TRP A 382 11.47 -0.40 -3.56
N HIS A 383 12.08 0.21 -2.55
CA HIS A 383 13.54 0.17 -2.36
C HIS A 383 14.27 0.49 -3.67
N LEU A 384 14.93 -0.50 -4.29
CA LEU A 384 15.67 -0.39 -5.55
C LEU A 384 15.09 -1.23 -6.67
N LEU A 385 13.88 -1.79 -6.51
CA LEU A 385 13.33 -2.77 -7.45
C LEU A 385 13.38 -2.25 -8.90
N TRP A 386 12.89 -1.02 -9.14
CA TRP A 386 12.85 -0.45 -10.49
C TRP A 386 14.23 -0.11 -11.02
N SER A 387 15.15 0.39 -10.18
CA SER A 387 16.55 0.58 -10.54
C SER A 387 17.21 -0.73 -10.98
N MET A 388 16.93 -1.83 -10.27
CA MET A 388 17.42 -3.17 -10.63
C MET A 388 16.76 -3.69 -11.91
N VAL A 389 15.47 -3.41 -12.15
CA VAL A 389 14.78 -3.74 -13.42
C VAL A 389 15.44 -3.02 -14.59
N VAL A 390 15.74 -1.73 -14.48
CA VAL A 390 16.44 -0.96 -15.54
C VAL A 390 17.81 -1.58 -15.82
N ILE A 391 18.60 -1.86 -14.78
CA ILE A 391 19.92 -2.50 -14.96
C ILE A 391 19.79 -3.90 -15.55
N CYS A 392 18.76 -4.64 -15.18
CA CYS A 392 18.48 -5.94 -15.77
C CYS A 392 18.16 -5.81 -17.26
N ILE A 393 17.30 -4.87 -17.67
CA ILE A 393 17.01 -4.58 -19.09
C ILE A 393 18.30 -4.31 -19.87
N LEU A 394 19.19 -3.47 -19.32
CA LEU A 394 20.50 -3.22 -19.92
C LEU A 394 21.36 -4.50 -19.99
N GLY A 395 21.31 -5.32 -18.95
CA GLY A 395 21.97 -6.62 -18.88
C GLY A 395 21.44 -7.65 -19.89
N LEU A 396 20.15 -7.61 -20.24
CA LEU A 396 19.54 -8.50 -21.24
C LEU A 396 20.17 -8.33 -22.63
N PHE A 397 20.64 -7.13 -22.98
CA PHE A 397 21.38 -6.92 -24.23
C PHE A 397 22.73 -7.64 -24.26
N ALA A 398 23.37 -7.80 -23.09
CA ALA A 398 24.62 -8.53 -22.93
C ALA A 398 24.42 -10.06 -22.81
N MET A 399 23.18 -10.52 -22.64
CA MET A 399 22.84 -11.94 -22.54
C MET A 399 22.69 -12.59 -23.94
N PRO A 400 23.13 -13.85 -24.12
CA PRO A 400 22.85 -14.60 -25.34
C PRO A 400 21.35 -14.66 -25.67
N ARG A 401 21.03 -14.77 -26.97
CA ARG A 401 19.65 -14.99 -27.40
C ARG A 401 19.21 -16.39 -26.94
N GLY A 402 18.22 -16.46 -26.09
CA GLY A 402 17.65 -17.72 -25.59
C GLY A 402 16.27 -17.53 -24.96
N PRO A 403 15.59 -18.61 -24.56
CA PRO A 403 14.22 -18.55 -24.02
C PRO A 403 14.09 -17.62 -22.81
N LEU A 404 15.09 -17.60 -21.92
CA LEU A 404 15.11 -16.72 -20.75
C LEU A 404 15.10 -15.24 -21.14
N ARG A 405 16.05 -14.82 -21.97
CA ARG A 405 16.14 -13.43 -22.45
C ARG A 405 14.82 -12.97 -23.07
N HIS A 406 14.25 -13.79 -23.96
CA HIS A 406 12.99 -13.44 -24.64
C HIS A 406 11.83 -13.38 -23.66
N ALA A 407 11.69 -14.33 -22.75
CA ALA A 407 10.59 -14.36 -21.80
C ALA A 407 10.63 -13.18 -20.82
N VAL A 408 11.81 -12.85 -20.28
CA VAL A 408 11.98 -11.71 -19.35
C VAL A 408 11.79 -10.38 -20.10
N ALA A 409 12.38 -10.21 -21.30
CA ALA A 409 12.20 -9.00 -22.09
C ALA A 409 10.73 -8.78 -22.47
N SER A 410 10.02 -9.83 -22.90
CA SER A 410 8.59 -9.75 -23.23
C SER A 410 7.75 -9.43 -22.00
N LEU A 411 8.06 -9.98 -20.82
CA LEU A 411 7.36 -9.65 -19.58
C LEU A 411 7.49 -8.16 -19.24
N PHE A 412 8.71 -7.61 -19.29
CA PHE A 412 8.96 -6.19 -19.01
C PHE A 412 8.28 -5.28 -20.03
N LEU A 413 8.39 -5.62 -21.32
CA LEU A 413 7.74 -4.85 -22.39
C LEU A 413 6.22 -4.83 -22.22
N LEU A 414 5.60 -5.99 -21.97
CA LEU A 414 4.16 -6.07 -21.76
C LEU A 414 3.73 -5.30 -20.51
N LEU A 415 4.49 -5.38 -19.41
CA LEU A 415 4.19 -4.60 -18.21
C LEU A 415 4.19 -3.09 -18.51
N VAL A 416 5.24 -2.58 -19.14
CA VAL A 416 5.33 -1.15 -19.52
C VAL A 416 4.20 -0.76 -20.47
N ALA A 417 3.93 -1.57 -21.49
CA ALA A 417 2.86 -1.32 -22.45
C ALA A 417 1.49 -1.27 -21.78
N THR A 418 1.22 -2.18 -20.83
CA THR A 418 -0.04 -2.18 -20.06
C THR A 418 -0.16 -0.94 -19.17
N GLN A 419 0.92 -0.52 -18.50
CA GLN A 419 0.93 0.70 -17.68
C GLN A 419 0.61 1.94 -18.51
N LEU A 420 1.27 2.10 -19.66
CA LEU A 420 1.02 3.21 -20.59
C LEU A 420 -0.41 3.18 -21.13
N ALA A 421 -0.88 2.00 -21.58
CA ALA A 421 -2.22 1.85 -22.14
C ALA A 421 -3.33 2.23 -21.13
N ILE A 422 -3.20 1.81 -19.87
CA ILE A 422 -4.21 2.06 -18.85
C ILE A 422 -4.15 3.52 -18.37
N PHE A 423 -2.97 4.01 -18.00
CA PHE A 423 -2.88 5.28 -17.27
C PHE A 423 -2.61 6.49 -18.15
N SER A 424 -1.99 6.35 -19.33
CA SER A 424 -1.69 7.50 -20.18
C SER A 424 -2.85 7.90 -21.10
N PHE A 425 -3.80 6.98 -21.38
CA PHE A 425 -4.83 7.18 -22.40
C PHE A 425 -6.28 7.01 -21.91
N THR A 426 -6.50 6.73 -20.62
CA THR A 426 -7.86 6.58 -20.06
C THR A 426 -8.06 7.39 -18.79
N GLU A 427 -9.31 7.59 -18.38
CA GLU A 427 -9.68 8.24 -17.11
C GLU A 427 -9.04 7.61 -15.86
N GLN A 428 -8.58 6.35 -15.97
CA GLN A 428 -7.84 5.67 -14.90
C GLN A 428 -6.50 6.37 -14.60
N GLY A 429 -5.97 7.17 -15.53
CA GLY A 429 -4.80 8.02 -15.31
C GLY A 429 -4.96 9.02 -14.16
N LEU A 430 -6.20 9.40 -13.79
CA LEU A 430 -6.45 10.23 -12.62
C LEU A 430 -6.01 9.54 -11.32
N TRP A 431 -6.20 8.22 -11.23
CA TRP A 431 -5.76 7.44 -10.08
C TRP A 431 -4.24 7.29 -10.04
N ALA A 432 -3.58 7.25 -11.21
CA ALA A 432 -2.12 7.29 -11.25
C ALA A 432 -1.57 8.67 -10.87
N LYS A 433 -2.19 9.76 -11.37
CA LYS A 433 -1.83 11.15 -11.05
C LYS A 433 -1.94 11.45 -9.55
N ASN A 434 -3.00 10.94 -8.90
CA ASN A 434 -3.22 11.10 -7.46
C ASN A 434 -2.49 10.04 -6.61
N TRP A 435 -1.59 9.26 -7.23
CA TRP A 435 -0.77 8.20 -6.63
C TRP A 435 -1.57 7.05 -5.99
N THR A 436 -2.87 6.93 -6.25
CA THR A 436 -3.70 5.87 -5.65
C THR A 436 -3.50 4.52 -6.32
N ALA A 437 -3.33 4.47 -7.65
CA ALA A 437 -3.19 3.21 -8.39
C ALA A 437 -1.77 2.95 -8.93
N ILE A 438 -0.91 3.98 -8.99
CA ILE A 438 0.38 3.94 -9.70
C ILE A 438 1.33 2.88 -9.16
N ASN A 439 1.29 2.59 -7.85
CA ASN A 439 2.11 1.54 -7.24
C ASN A 439 1.36 0.22 -7.05
N ARG A 440 0.05 0.26 -6.74
CA ARG A 440 -0.77 -0.92 -6.46
C ARG A 440 -0.85 -1.84 -7.67
N LEU A 441 -1.04 -1.30 -8.87
CA LEU A 441 -1.17 -2.11 -10.08
C LEU A 441 0.15 -2.84 -10.44
N PRO A 442 1.32 -2.19 -10.50
CA PRO A 442 2.61 -2.88 -10.67
C PRO A 442 2.93 -3.91 -9.59
N MET A 443 2.45 -3.71 -8.34
CA MET A 443 2.71 -4.64 -7.23
C MET A 443 2.32 -6.08 -7.56
N HIS A 444 1.26 -6.27 -8.34
CA HIS A 444 0.78 -7.59 -8.76
C HIS A 444 1.85 -8.42 -9.51
N MET A 445 2.84 -7.77 -10.11
CA MET A 445 3.91 -8.43 -10.89
C MET A 445 5.22 -8.62 -10.13
N VAL A 446 5.34 -8.09 -8.92
CA VAL A 446 6.60 -8.07 -8.15
C VAL A 446 7.25 -9.45 -8.02
N PRO A 447 6.53 -10.55 -7.70
CA PRO A 447 7.14 -11.88 -7.68
C PRO A 447 7.80 -12.23 -9.02
N ALA A 448 7.12 -12.02 -10.14
CA ALA A 448 7.66 -12.32 -11.46
C ALA A 448 8.85 -11.43 -11.84
N LEU A 449 8.83 -10.15 -11.44
CA LEU A 449 9.96 -9.22 -11.62
C LEU A 449 11.20 -9.70 -10.87
N ILE A 450 11.09 -9.98 -9.56
CA ILE A 450 12.22 -10.46 -8.74
C ILE A 450 12.73 -11.80 -9.26
N PHE A 451 11.83 -12.72 -9.64
CA PHE A 451 12.22 -14.00 -10.22
C PHE A 451 12.99 -13.82 -11.53
N GLY A 452 12.54 -12.93 -12.42
CA GLY A 452 13.24 -12.56 -13.65
C GLY A 452 14.62 -11.94 -13.39
N LEU A 453 14.74 -11.07 -12.37
CA LEU A 453 16.02 -10.50 -11.94
C LEU A 453 17.01 -11.59 -11.50
N LEU A 454 16.57 -12.53 -10.64
CA LEU A 454 17.42 -13.60 -10.12
C LEU A 454 17.89 -14.55 -11.22
N LEU A 455 16.99 -14.94 -12.13
CA LEU A 455 17.36 -15.79 -13.27
C LEU A 455 18.33 -15.08 -14.20
N SER A 456 18.10 -13.80 -14.48
CA SER A 456 18.97 -13.02 -15.36
C SER A 456 20.36 -12.82 -14.74
N ALA A 457 20.44 -12.56 -13.43
CA ALA A 457 21.69 -12.46 -12.70
C ALA A 457 22.46 -13.79 -12.69
N ARG A 458 21.78 -14.93 -12.51
CA ARG A 458 22.39 -16.27 -12.58
C ARG A 458 22.96 -16.56 -13.98
N GLU A 459 22.19 -16.27 -15.03
CA GLU A 459 22.61 -16.54 -16.40
C GLU A 459 23.82 -15.67 -16.79
N LEU A 460 23.79 -14.38 -16.46
CA LEU A 460 24.89 -13.44 -16.72
C LEU A 460 26.16 -13.77 -15.94
N SER A 461 26.04 -14.28 -14.71
CA SER A 461 27.20 -14.76 -13.94
C SER A 461 27.79 -16.03 -14.52
N SER A 462 26.95 -17.04 -14.79
CA SER A 462 27.37 -18.34 -15.35
C SER A 462 28.07 -18.21 -16.70
N TYR A 463 27.61 -17.29 -17.55
CA TYR A 463 28.19 -17.05 -18.88
C TYR A 463 29.61 -16.47 -18.85
N ARG A 464 30.02 -15.80 -17.75
CA ARG A 464 31.31 -15.08 -17.67
C ARG A 464 32.28 -15.61 -16.59
N GLU A 465 31.95 -16.70 -15.91
CA GLU A 465 32.79 -17.35 -14.87
C GLU A 465 34.14 -17.95 -15.38
N ALA A 466 34.59 -17.63 -16.59
CA ALA A 466 35.96 -17.91 -17.02
C ALA A 466 37.03 -17.06 -16.28
N ASN A 467 36.65 -15.91 -15.68
CA ASN A 467 37.56 -15.06 -14.91
C ASN A 467 37.27 -15.19 -13.40
N LYS A 468 38.14 -15.88 -12.66
CA LYS A 468 38.05 -16.01 -11.19
C LYS A 468 37.94 -14.63 -10.53
N ALA A 469 36.93 -14.47 -9.67
CA ALA A 469 36.73 -13.25 -8.88
C ALA A 469 37.99 -12.92 -8.06
N ASN A 470 38.59 -11.77 -8.34
CA ASN A 470 39.76 -11.25 -7.63
C ASN A 470 39.31 -10.54 -6.34
N LYS A 471 40.16 -10.52 -5.30
CA LYS A 471 39.92 -9.78 -4.03
C LYS A 471 39.56 -8.31 -4.25
N ARG A 472 39.95 -7.73 -5.39
CA ARG A 472 39.65 -6.34 -5.81
C ARG A 472 38.21 -6.08 -6.27
N THR A 473 37.35 -7.10 -6.36
CA THR A 473 35.96 -6.94 -6.83
C THR A 473 35.12 -6.02 -5.92
N TRP A 474 35.47 -5.90 -4.63
CA TRP A 474 34.82 -4.98 -3.69
C TRP A 474 35.25 -3.51 -3.85
N ALA A 475 36.36 -3.24 -4.55
CA ALA A 475 36.85 -1.87 -4.72
C ALA A 475 35.93 -1.04 -5.63
N VAL A 476 35.34 -1.65 -6.67
CA VAL A 476 34.45 -0.95 -7.61
C VAL A 476 33.21 -0.38 -6.91
N PRO A 477 32.41 -1.17 -6.15
CA PRO A 477 31.29 -0.61 -5.42
C PRO A 477 31.73 0.39 -4.34
N ALA A 478 32.87 0.19 -3.66
CA ALA A 478 33.36 1.15 -2.67
C ALA A 478 33.69 2.53 -3.29
N VAL A 479 34.40 2.55 -4.43
CA VAL A 479 34.68 3.78 -5.18
C VAL A 479 33.38 4.40 -5.71
N GLY A 480 32.45 3.57 -6.20
CA GLY A 480 31.14 4.04 -6.63
C GLY A 480 30.36 4.76 -5.53
N LEU A 481 30.44 4.28 -4.28
CA LEU A 481 29.77 4.90 -3.14
C LEU A 481 30.39 6.26 -2.82
N VAL A 482 31.72 6.34 -2.79
CA VAL A 482 32.43 7.61 -2.54
C VAL A 482 32.04 8.65 -3.58
N LEU A 483 32.01 8.27 -4.87
CA LEU A 483 31.58 9.17 -5.94
C LEU A 483 30.12 9.61 -5.79
N ALA A 484 29.21 8.70 -5.44
CA ALA A 484 27.81 9.04 -5.21
C ALA A 484 27.64 10.06 -4.08
N VAL A 485 28.37 9.88 -2.97
CA VAL A 485 28.36 10.81 -1.83
C VAL A 485 28.98 12.17 -2.21
N LEU A 486 30.08 12.19 -2.97
CA LEU A 486 30.68 13.44 -3.44
C LEU A 486 29.75 14.21 -4.38
N ILE A 487 29.07 13.52 -5.30
CA ILE A 487 28.08 14.12 -6.20
C ILE A 487 26.90 14.69 -5.40
N ALA A 488 26.40 13.94 -4.42
CA ALA A 488 25.35 14.41 -3.51
C ALA A 488 25.78 15.65 -2.71
N GLY A 489 27.01 15.66 -2.17
CA GLY A 489 27.56 16.82 -1.46
C GLY A 489 27.73 18.04 -2.37
N PHE A 490 28.19 17.85 -3.60
CA PHE A 490 28.27 18.90 -4.60
C PHE A 490 26.88 19.45 -4.96
N TYR A 491 25.89 18.57 -5.15
CA TYR A 491 24.50 18.97 -5.38
C TYR A 491 23.97 19.84 -4.24
N LEU A 492 24.13 19.42 -2.98
CA LEU A 492 23.70 20.22 -1.82
C LEU A 492 24.39 21.59 -1.78
N ALA A 493 25.71 21.64 -2.00
CA ALA A 493 26.45 22.89 -2.02
C ALA A 493 25.99 23.83 -3.16
N SER A 494 25.61 23.27 -4.31
CA SER A 494 25.17 24.04 -5.47
C SER A 494 23.73 24.57 -5.35
N GLN A 495 22.80 23.74 -4.85
CA GLN A 495 21.38 24.11 -4.72
C GLN A 495 21.10 24.94 -3.46
N TYR A 496 21.89 24.74 -2.41
CA TYR A 496 21.68 25.37 -1.12
C TYR A 496 22.96 26.08 -0.66
N PRO A 497 23.35 27.19 -1.34
CA PRO A 497 24.56 27.91 -1.02
C PRO A 497 24.52 28.45 0.41
N ALA A 498 25.69 28.52 1.04
CA ALA A 498 25.82 29.04 2.39
C ALA A 498 25.39 30.51 2.46
N THR A 499 24.73 30.89 3.55
CA THR A 499 24.32 32.27 3.79
C THR A 499 25.20 32.94 4.85
N ASN A 500 25.41 34.24 4.70
CA ASN A 500 26.15 35.06 5.66
C ASN A 500 25.17 35.79 6.58
N GLY A 501 25.46 35.84 7.88
CA GLY A 501 24.60 36.47 8.88
C GLY A 501 24.89 36.00 10.30
N HIS A 502 24.02 36.36 11.25
CA HIS A 502 24.14 35.97 12.65
C HIS A 502 22.98 35.06 13.06
N SER A 503 23.33 33.94 13.70
CA SER A 503 22.34 33.07 14.33
C SER A 503 21.76 33.71 15.59
N ARG A 504 20.46 33.52 15.84
CA ARG A 504 19.76 33.95 17.05
C ARG A 504 19.21 32.75 17.80
N SER A 505 19.40 32.74 19.11
CA SER A 505 18.84 31.74 20.02
C SER A 505 17.73 32.36 20.86
N PHE A 506 16.68 31.59 21.10
CA PHE A 506 15.54 31.95 21.93
C PHE A 506 15.44 30.92 23.05
N ASP A 507 15.70 31.37 24.27
CA ASP A 507 15.57 30.53 25.46
C ASP A 507 14.10 30.45 25.91
N ALA A 508 13.75 29.45 26.71
CA ALA A 508 12.38 29.27 27.20
C ALA A 508 11.79 30.50 27.93
N ARG A 509 12.64 31.38 28.48
CA ARG A 509 12.22 32.65 29.12
C ARG A 509 11.87 33.75 28.12
N GLN A 510 12.42 33.67 26.92
CA GLN A 510 12.16 34.61 25.83
C GLN A 510 10.92 34.19 25.02
N LEU A 511 10.43 32.96 25.20
CA LEU A 511 9.20 32.46 24.61
C LEU A 511 8.07 32.50 25.65
N ALA A 512 7.30 33.59 25.65
CA ALA A 512 6.16 33.75 26.55
C ALA A 512 4.98 32.86 26.11
N ILE A 513 4.35 32.16 27.06
CA ILE A 513 3.09 31.44 26.80
C ILE A 513 1.98 32.50 26.71
N VAL A 514 1.44 32.72 25.52
CA VAL A 514 0.40 33.72 25.25
C VAL A 514 -1.01 33.12 25.20
N VAL A 515 -1.12 31.82 24.92
CA VAL A 515 -2.36 31.03 24.99
C VAL A 515 -2.05 29.71 25.68
N GLY A 516 -2.92 29.27 26.61
CA GLY A 516 -2.69 28.09 27.44
C GLY A 516 -2.02 28.42 28.77
N GLY A 517 -1.34 27.43 29.35
CA GLY A 517 -0.66 27.57 30.63
C GLY A 517 0.48 26.57 30.80
N GLY A 518 1.49 26.98 31.56
CA GLY A 518 2.69 26.18 31.76
C GLY A 518 3.67 26.88 32.70
N GLN A 519 4.82 26.23 32.90
CA GLN A 519 5.89 26.72 33.77
C GLN A 519 7.25 26.40 33.16
N ILE A 520 8.25 27.21 33.50
CA ILE A 520 9.63 26.93 33.11
C ILE A 520 10.23 25.99 34.16
N ILE A 521 10.62 24.78 33.75
CA ILE A 521 11.28 23.79 34.60
C ILE A 521 12.74 23.67 34.13
N GLY A 522 13.68 24.13 34.94
CA GLY A 522 15.08 24.25 34.53
C GLY A 522 15.24 25.26 33.39
N ASN A 523 15.72 24.80 32.23
CA ASN A 523 15.85 25.62 31.01
C ASN A 523 14.77 25.32 29.96
N ALA A 524 13.79 24.44 30.26
CA ALA A 524 12.73 24.08 29.33
C ALA A 524 11.40 24.75 29.71
N GLY A 525 10.69 25.26 28.72
CA GLY A 525 9.30 25.71 28.88
C GLY A 525 8.39 24.49 28.81
N VAL A 526 7.64 24.21 29.88
CA VAL A 526 6.74 23.06 29.97
C VAL A 526 5.30 23.54 29.93
N VAL A 527 4.60 23.21 28.86
CA VAL A 527 3.17 23.50 28.67
C VAL A 527 2.35 22.35 29.23
N THR A 528 1.39 22.68 30.07
CA THR A 528 0.52 21.71 30.76
C THR A 528 -0.96 22.03 30.65
N ARG A 529 -1.33 23.18 30.09
CA ARG A 529 -2.73 23.59 29.87
C ARG A 529 -2.85 24.16 28.46
N PHE A 530 -3.91 23.76 27.77
CA PHE A 530 -4.26 24.23 26.44
C PHE A 530 -5.61 24.93 26.55
N ASP A 531 -5.69 26.18 26.08
CA ASP A 531 -6.92 26.96 26.17
C ASP A 531 -7.59 26.91 24.79
N GLY A 532 -8.79 26.33 24.71
CA GLY A 532 -9.48 26.12 23.43
C GLY A 532 -8.79 25.10 22.51
N GLY A 533 -8.15 24.08 23.11
CA GLY A 533 -7.47 23.00 22.37
C GLY A 533 -6.08 23.35 21.85
N ILE A 534 -5.56 24.56 22.13
CA ILE A 534 -4.23 24.99 21.67
C ILE A 534 -3.42 25.70 22.77
N ALA A 535 -2.11 25.71 22.59
CA ALA A 535 -1.17 26.51 23.36
C ALA A 535 -0.18 27.20 22.42
N VAL A 536 0.13 28.47 22.70
CA VAL A 536 0.96 29.31 21.83
C VAL A 536 2.08 29.93 22.66
N LEU A 537 3.32 29.76 22.18
CA LEU A 537 4.53 30.33 22.74
C LEU A 537 5.09 31.35 21.75
N SER A 538 5.20 32.61 22.15
CA SER A 538 5.68 33.70 21.29
C SER A 538 6.95 34.33 21.82
N SER A 539 7.85 34.69 20.90
CA SER A 539 9.05 35.50 21.19
C SER A 539 8.73 37.00 21.41
N GLY A 540 7.50 37.42 21.10
CA GLY A 540 7.17 38.83 20.96
C GLY A 540 7.87 39.47 19.75
N GLY A 541 8.12 40.78 19.84
CA GLY A 541 8.75 41.55 18.77
C GLY A 541 10.21 41.16 18.54
N VAL A 542 10.52 40.68 17.35
CA VAL A 542 11.88 40.36 16.87
C VAL A 542 12.17 41.10 15.55
N HIS A 543 13.42 41.04 15.10
CA HIS A 543 13.80 41.61 13.80
C HIS A 543 14.81 40.70 13.10
N ILE A 544 14.31 39.72 12.34
CA ILE A 544 15.14 38.71 11.68
C ILE A 544 15.07 38.94 10.17
N ASN A 545 16.24 38.97 9.52
CA ASN A 545 16.31 38.98 8.05
C ASN A 545 16.20 37.54 7.53
N ALA A 546 15.05 37.20 6.93
CA ALA A 546 14.76 35.88 6.40
C ALA A 546 15.62 35.48 5.19
N ASP A 547 16.33 36.42 4.53
CA ASP A 547 17.26 36.10 3.45
C ASP A 547 18.61 35.57 3.96
N GLN A 548 18.97 35.92 5.19
CA GLN A 548 20.20 35.45 5.83
C GLN A 548 19.96 34.21 6.69
N ALA A 549 18.87 34.23 7.45
CA ALA A 549 18.47 33.16 8.35
C ALA A 549 17.60 32.14 7.62
N LYS A 550 18.15 30.99 7.26
CA LYS A 550 17.46 29.98 6.44
C LYS A 550 17.18 28.67 7.16
N ILE A 551 17.72 28.48 8.36
CA ILE A 551 17.61 27.23 9.10
C ILE A 551 16.96 27.50 10.46
N LEU A 552 15.96 26.69 10.82
CA LEU A 552 15.45 26.58 12.18
C LEU A 552 16.03 25.33 12.83
N LYS A 553 16.64 25.47 14.02
CA LYS A 553 17.01 24.37 14.90
C LYS A 553 16.12 24.42 16.14
N LEU A 554 15.33 23.39 16.35
CA LEU A 554 14.32 23.31 17.38
C LEU A 554 14.54 22.04 18.20
N ASP A 555 14.54 22.13 19.53
CA ASP A 555 14.52 20.97 20.42
C ASP A 555 13.26 21.02 21.28
N THR A 556 12.37 20.06 21.04
CA THR A 556 11.11 19.90 21.77
C THR A 556 11.03 18.52 22.40
N GLY A 557 10.25 18.37 23.46
CA GLY A 557 10.04 17.12 24.17
C GLY A 557 8.62 17.03 24.71
N GLY A 558 8.43 16.19 25.72
CA GLY A 558 7.11 15.89 26.27
C GLY A 558 6.44 14.69 25.58
N GLU A 559 5.22 14.42 26.02
CA GLU A 559 4.45 13.23 25.64
C GLU A 559 3.46 13.52 24.50
N ASN A 560 3.25 14.80 24.19
CA ASN A 560 2.29 15.26 23.19
C ASN A 560 2.67 14.82 21.77
N ARG A 561 1.75 14.13 21.10
CA ARG A 561 1.92 13.48 19.80
C ARG A 561 1.27 14.25 18.66
N LEU A 562 0.48 15.29 18.95
CA LEU A 562 -0.19 16.09 17.93
C LEU A 562 0.76 17.08 17.23
N GLU A 563 0.25 17.69 16.15
CA GLU A 563 0.99 18.61 15.30
C GLU A 563 1.54 19.79 16.09
N ARG A 564 2.81 20.10 15.82
CA ARG A 564 3.55 21.20 16.41
C ARG A 564 4.00 22.12 15.30
N ARG A 565 3.55 23.37 15.34
CA ARG A 565 3.81 24.31 14.25
C ARG A 565 4.76 25.39 14.73
N PHE A 566 5.74 25.72 13.89
CA PHE A 566 6.52 26.94 14.02
C PHE A 566 5.80 28.03 13.23
N PHE A 567 5.50 29.15 13.87
CA PHE A 567 4.88 30.29 13.22
C PHE A 567 5.81 31.49 13.18
N TRP A 568 5.59 32.37 12.21
CA TRP A 568 6.24 33.66 12.13
C TRP A 568 5.30 34.71 11.54
N ARG A 569 5.66 35.99 11.76
CA ARG A 569 4.97 37.12 11.14
C ARG A 569 5.94 38.03 10.42
N ASN A 570 5.50 38.57 9.29
CA ASN A 570 6.22 39.61 8.56
C ASN A 570 5.71 41.03 8.89
N GLY A 571 4.53 41.10 9.50
CA GLY A 571 3.82 42.32 9.83
C GLY A 571 2.63 42.08 10.78
N PRO A 572 1.86 43.13 11.10
CA PRO A 572 0.76 43.08 12.07
C PRO A 572 -0.55 42.51 11.50
N GLY A 573 -0.68 42.31 10.18
CA GLY A 573 -1.90 41.79 9.55
C GLY A 573 -2.08 40.28 9.76
N GLU A 574 -3.31 39.76 9.66
CA GLU A 574 -3.58 38.31 9.71
C GLU A 574 -2.93 37.57 8.53
N GLU A 575 -2.88 38.21 7.37
CA GLU A 575 -2.22 37.70 6.16
C GLU A 575 -0.70 37.54 6.30
N ASP A 576 -0.10 38.22 7.28
CA ASP A 576 1.34 38.12 7.58
C ASP A 576 1.67 36.93 8.49
N LEU A 577 0.67 36.25 9.07
CA LEU A 577 0.88 35.10 9.93
C LEU A 577 1.06 33.83 9.10
N HIS A 578 2.20 33.18 9.28
CA HIS A 578 2.55 31.97 8.55
C HIS A 578 2.99 30.89 9.52
N SER A 579 2.81 29.63 9.13
CA SER A 579 3.31 28.51 9.93
C SER A 579 3.75 27.32 9.09
N ILE A 580 4.68 26.54 9.63
CA ILE A 580 5.12 25.25 9.09
C ILE A 580 5.06 24.20 10.21
N ASP A 581 4.76 22.95 9.83
CA ASP A 581 4.87 21.82 10.75
C ASP A 581 6.36 21.54 11.05
N THR A 582 6.65 21.25 12.31
CA THR A 582 7.99 20.93 12.82
C THR A 582 8.21 19.44 13.03
N GLY A 583 7.18 18.61 12.82
CA GLY A 583 7.23 17.16 12.92
C GLY A 583 7.24 16.63 14.36
N ALA A 584 7.79 15.43 14.56
CA ALA A 584 7.85 14.74 15.86
C ALA A 584 8.84 15.40 16.85
N PRO A 585 8.76 15.12 18.17
CA PRO A 585 9.61 15.77 19.17
C PRO A 585 11.08 15.40 18.99
N GLY A 586 11.93 16.16 19.66
CA GLY A 586 13.38 16.02 19.68
C GLY A 586 14.08 17.17 18.97
N GLU A 587 15.37 16.99 18.74
CA GLU A 587 16.20 17.93 18.00
C GLU A 587 15.89 17.84 16.50
N LYS A 588 15.46 18.97 15.92
CA LYS A 588 15.04 19.13 14.55
C LYS A 588 15.75 20.30 13.91
N THR A 589 16.40 20.04 12.79
CA THR A 589 16.81 21.03 11.80
C THR A 589 15.72 21.12 10.74
N ILE A 590 15.31 22.33 10.36
CA ILE A 590 14.27 22.58 9.37
C ILE A 590 14.79 23.66 8.40
N ASN A 591 14.63 23.40 7.10
CA ASN A 591 14.92 24.38 6.07
C ASN A 591 13.73 25.33 5.90
N LEU A 592 13.91 26.60 6.23
CA LEU A 592 12.86 27.62 6.16
C LEU A 592 12.59 28.07 4.71
N ASP A 593 13.55 27.87 3.80
CA ASP A 593 13.36 28.17 2.36
C ASP A 593 12.28 27.32 1.69
N VAL A 594 11.84 26.23 2.34
CA VAL A 594 10.72 25.42 1.83
C VAL A 594 9.40 26.21 1.87
N SER A 595 9.29 27.21 2.76
CA SER A 595 8.13 28.10 2.77
C SER A 595 8.36 29.33 1.89
N PRO A 596 7.52 29.58 0.88
CA PRO A 596 7.62 30.78 0.04
C PRO A 596 7.39 32.07 0.84
N ASN A 597 6.79 31.98 2.04
CA ASN A 597 6.47 33.12 2.88
C ASN A 597 7.59 33.45 3.88
N TRP A 598 8.67 32.66 3.93
CA TRP A 598 9.86 32.98 4.72
C TRP A 598 10.75 33.97 3.95
N THR A 599 10.32 35.23 3.90
CA THR A 599 10.98 36.29 3.13
C THR A 599 10.98 37.61 3.89
N GLY A 600 11.86 38.53 3.50
CA GLY A 600 11.90 39.88 4.06
C GLY A 600 12.25 39.92 5.55
N THR A 601 11.57 40.81 6.27
CA THR A 601 11.80 41.03 7.71
C THR A 601 10.75 40.30 8.52
N VAL A 602 11.18 39.37 9.38
CA VAL A 602 10.33 38.67 10.33
C VAL A 602 10.29 39.44 11.65
N THR A 603 9.07 39.78 12.07
CA THR A 603 8.78 40.64 13.23
C THR A 603 8.32 39.88 14.47
N GLU A 604 7.90 38.63 14.32
CA GLU A 604 7.52 37.75 15.42
C GLU A 604 7.79 36.29 15.02
N ILE A 605 8.20 35.47 15.97
CA ILE A 605 8.26 34.01 15.81
C ILE A 605 7.70 33.29 17.03
N GLY A 606 7.27 32.06 16.87
CA GLY A 606 6.84 31.23 17.98
C GLY A 606 6.48 29.81 17.62
N LEU A 607 5.91 29.09 18.59
CA LEU A 607 5.47 27.71 18.48
C LEU A 607 3.99 27.61 18.85
N LEU A 608 3.27 26.75 18.14
CA LEU A 608 1.88 26.41 18.39
C LEU A 608 1.76 24.90 18.58
N PHE A 609 1.05 24.50 19.63
CA PHE A 609 0.81 23.12 20.00
C PHE A 609 -0.69 22.88 20.15
N HIS A 610 -1.16 21.71 19.73
CA HIS A 610 -2.53 21.26 19.96
C HIS A 610 -2.61 20.35 21.19
N GLU A 611 -3.75 20.39 21.88
CA GLU A 611 -4.04 19.57 23.06
C GLU A 611 -4.16 18.10 22.68
N ASP A 612 -3.31 17.26 23.29
CA ASP A 612 -3.29 15.80 23.10
C ASP A 612 -3.62 15.14 24.44
N GLU A 613 -4.92 15.09 24.77
CA GLU A 613 -5.39 14.63 26.08
C GLU A 613 -4.63 15.37 27.21
N ASP A 614 -4.13 14.64 28.21
CA ASP A 614 -3.37 15.19 29.35
C ASP A 614 -1.85 15.34 29.08
N ARG A 615 -1.40 15.21 27.82
CA ARG A 615 0.04 15.12 27.52
C ARG A 615 0.71 16.48 27.43
N LYS A 616 1.81 16.61 28.17
CA LYS A 616 2.60 17.84 28.27
C LYS A 616 3.53 18.02 27.07
N VAL A 617 3.86 19.28 26.78
CA VAL A 617 4.88 19.67 25.79
C VAL A 617 6.05 20.30 26.50
N GLU A 618 7.27 19.94 26.10
CA GLU A 618 8.49 20.62 26.53
C GLU A 618 9.12 21.37 25.35
N VAL A 619 9.56 22.59 25.56
CA VAL A 619 10.36 23.38 24.61
C VAL A 619 11.71 23.67 25.24
N ARG A 620 12.77 23.04 24.70
CA ARG A 620 14.12 23.10 25.28
C ARG A 620 14.98 24.15 24.62
N SER A 621 14.92 24.28 23.29
CA SER A 621 15.64 25.34 22.57
C SER A 621 15.00 25.67 21.23
N LEU A 622 15.09 26.94 20.82
CA LEU A 622 14.72 27.40 19.49
C LEU A 622 15.84 28.32 18.97
N LYS A 623 16.40 28.00 17.80
CA LYS A 623 17.48 28.78 17.17
C LYS A 623 17.19 29.01 15.70
N ILE A 624 17.37 30.24 15.26
CA ILE A 624 17.30 30.63 13.85
C ILE A 624 18.73 30.89 13.37
N CYS A 625 19.18 30.12 12.39
CA CYS A 625 20.58 30.04 11.96
C CYS A 625 20.74 30.39 10.48
N THR A 626 21.96 30.84 10.13
CA THR A 626 22.41 30.84 8.73
C THR A 626 22.55 29.42 8.21
N ARG A 627 22.46 29.23 6.90
CA ARG A 627 22.63 27.92 6.28
C ARG A 627 24.09 27.62 6.01
N THR A 628 24.53 26.42 6.36
CA THR A 628 25.82 25.85 5.94
C THR A 628 25.63 24.50 5.26
N LEU A 629 26.65 24.01 4.56
CA LEU A 629 26.64 22.66 4.00
C LEU A 629 26.46 21.59 5.09
N LEU A 630 27.06 21.81 6.27
CA LEU A 630 26.93 20.89 7.39
C LEU A 630 25.48 20.80 7.88
N ASP A 631 24.75 21.93 7.90
CA ASP A 631 23.32 21.94 8.26
C ASP A 631 22.47 21.19 7.24
N MET A 632 22.78 21.31 5.94
CA MET A 632 22.05 20.58 4.90
C MET A 632 22.35 19.07 4.94
N LEU A 633 23.59 18.68 5.28
CA LEU A 633 23.96 17.28 5.51
C LEU A 633 23.27 16.73 6.76
N SER A 634 23.23 17.50 7.86
CA SER A 634 22.53 17.07 9.08
C SER A 634 21.03 16.96 8.85
N LEU A 635 20.42 17.93 8.14
CA LEU A 635 19.02 17.89 7.74
C LEU A 635 18.73 16.64 6.89
N THR A 636 19.55 16.37 5.88
CA THR A 636 19.38 15.18 5.01
C THR A 636 19.44 13.88 5.82
N LEU A 637 20.39 13.77 6.76
CA LEU A 637 20.52 12.59 7.61
C LEU A 637 19.33 12.45 8.58
N GLN A 638 18.91 13.56 9.20
CA GLN A 638 17.72 13.61 10.05
C GLN A 638 16.47 13.17 9.28
N ASP A 639 16.29 13.71 8.08
CA ASP A 639 15.16 13.41 7.21
C ASP A 639 15.15 11.94 6.82
N TRP A 640 16.30 11.35 6.50
CA TRP A 640 16.40 9.90 6.27
C TRP A 640 15.97 9.11 7.49
N THR A 641 16.33 9.53 8.71
CA THR A 641 16.00 8.83 9.96
C THR A 641 14.61 9.14 10.53
N THR A 642 13.86 10.07 9.94
CA THR A 642 12.55 10.48 10.44
C THR A 642 11.52 9.35 10.33
N MET A 643 10.84 9.04 11.43
CA MET A 643 9.82 7.99 11.49
C MET A 643 8.61 8.35 10.62
N SER A 644 8.11 7.40 9.83
CA SER A 644 6.84 7.51 9.13
C SER A 644 5.86 6.48 9.68
N HIS A 645 4.74 6.94 10.21
CA HIS A 645 3.68 6.08 10.72
C HIS A 645 2.75 5.58 9.61
N TRP A 646 1.96 4.57 9.93
CA TRP A 646 0.85 4.17 9.07
C TRP A 646 -0.18 5.28 8.94
N SER A 647 -0.62 5.50 7.70
CA SER A 647 -1.67 6.43 7.35
C SER A 647 -2.61 5.81 6.32
N GLN A 648 -3.71 6.49 6.02
CA GLN A 648 -4.63 6.09 4.96
C GLN A 648 -3.98 6.04 3.56
N LYS A 649 -2.79 6.64 3.39
CA LYS A 649 -2.02 6.61 2.14
C LYS A 649 -1.02 5.44 2.08
N SER A 650 -0.72 4.76 3.18
CA SER A 650 0.32 3.71 3.28
C SER A 650 0.07 2.48 2.39
N ILE A 651 -1.16 2.29 1.93
CA ILE A 651 -1.53 1.25 0.94
C ILE A 651 -1.29 1.68 -0.51
N ASN A 652 -1.00 2.96 -0.73
CA ASN A 652 -0.75 3.53 -2.05
C ASN A 652 0.75 3.79 -2.24
N TYR A 653 1.42 4.32 -1.22
CA TYR A 653 2.86 4.54 -1.21
C TYR A 653 3.37 4.62 0.24
N VAL A 654 4.67 4.38 0.45
CA VAL A 654 5.30 4.38 1.77
C VAL A 654 6.61 5.15 1.71
N SER A 655 6.82 6.08 2.64
CA SER A 655 8.09 6.78 2.82
C SER A 655 8.84 6.19 4.03
N ALA A 656 10.14 5.98 3.87
CA ALA A 656 11.04 5.65 4.97
C ALA A 656 11.95 6.88 5.18
N GLY A 657 11.45 7.85 5.95
CA GLY A 657 12.03 9.19 6.07
C GLY A 657 11.10 10.29 5.57
N SER A 658 11.58 11.53 5.61
CA SER A 658 10.82 12.72 5.23
C SER A 658 10.59 12.83 3.70
N GLU A 659 9.34 13.10 3.33
CA GLU A 659 8.94 13.42 1.95
C GLU A 659 9.53 14.75 1.44
N SER A 660 10.04 15.62 2.31
CA SER A 660 10.68 16.89 1.93
C SER A 660 12.22 16.84 1.92
N SER A 661 12.83 15.70 2.23
CA SER A 661 14.30 15.52 2.22
C SER A 661 14.97 16.06 0.95
N PRO A 662 16.03 16.91 1.06
CA PRO A 662 16.74 17.49 -0.07
C PRO A 662 17.33 16.46 -1.04
N ILE A 663 17.81 15.34 -0.50
CA ILE A 663 18.23 14.16 -1.24
C ILE A 663 17.49 12.97 -0.68
N LYS A 664 16.83 12.19 -1.53
CA LYS A 664 16.17 10.94 -1.11
C LYS A 664 17.19 9.82 -0.99
N LEU A 665 17.13 9.06 0.10
CA LEU A 665 18.04 7.92 0.31
C LEU A 665 17.95 6.87 -0.81
N PRO A 666 16.74 6.47 -1.32
CA PRO A 666 16.63 5.59 -2.48
C PRO A 666 17.36 6.12 -3.72
N LEU A 667 17.29 7.43 -3.97
CA LEU A 667 17.95 8.06 -5.12
C LEU A 667 19.48 8.03 -4.98
N LEU A 668 20.02 8.28 -3.78
CA LEU A 668 21.45 8.12 -3.51
C LEU A 668 21.92 6.67 -3.75
N MET A 669 21.14 5.70 -3.28
CA MET A 669 21.43 4.28 -3.47
C MET A 669 21.32 3.83 -4.93
N ALA A 670 20.35 4.37 -5.68
CA ALA A 670 20.22 4.15 -7.12
C ALA A 670 21.41 4.76 -7.89
N GLY A 671 21.83 5.98 -7.50
CA GLY A 671 23.03 6.64 -8.03
C GLY A 671 24.29 5.83 -7.77
N TRP A 672 24.47 5.30 -6.55
CA TRP A 672 25.57 4.40 -6.22
C TRP A 672 25.58 3.16 -7.12
N LEU A 673 24.43 2.53 -7.31
CA LEU A 673 24.30 1.35 -8.16
C LEU A 673 24.59 1.65 -9.63
N LEU A 674 24.09 2.78 -10.16
CA LEU A 674 24.36 3.23 -11.52
C LEU A 674 25.84 3.52 -11.75
N ILE A 675 26.47 4.29 -10.86
CA ILE A 675 27.91 4.61 -10.95
C ILE A 675 28.73 3.33 -10.88
N THR A 676 28.37 2.39 -10.00
CA THR A 676 29.04 1.09 -9.92
C THR A 676 28.90 0.30 -11.22
N ALA A 677 27.71 0.29 -11.84
CA ALA A 677 27.50 -0.37 -13.12
C ALA A 677 28.31 0.26 -14.26
N LEU A 678 28.44 1.59 -14.29
CA LEU A 678 29.27 2.31 -15.25
C LEU A 678 30.76 2.01 -15.05
N LEU A 679 31.27 2.10 -13.81
CA LEU A 679 32.66 1.79 -13.47
C LEU A 679 33.00 0.32 -13.78
N ALA A 680 32.10 -0.60 -13.41
CA ALA A 680 32.23 -2.01 -13.76
C ALA A 680 32.24 -2.22 -15.28
N GLY A 681 31.49 -1.41 -16.04
CA GLY A 681 31.50 -1.38 -17.50
C GLY A 681 32.83 -0.92 -18.10
N LEU A 682 33.45 0.11 -17.54
CA LEU A 682 34.72 0.68 -17.99
C LEU A 682 35.92 -0.20 -17.61
N LEU A 683 35.92 -0.74 -16.39
CA LEU A 683 37.03 -1.53 -15.83
C LEU A 683 36.99 -3.01 -16.24
N ARG A 684 36.15 -3.39 -17.23
CA ARG A 684 36.03 -4.78 -17.71
C ARG A 684 37.36 -5.40 -18.15
N GLN A 685 38.32 -4.57 -18.58
CA GLN A 685 39.65 -5.00 -19.03
C GLN A 685 40.62 -5.26 -17.87
N VAL A 686 40.31 -4.78 -16.65
CA VAL A 686 41.20 -4.82 -15.49
C VAL A 686 40.76 -5.89 -14.51
N ASN A 687 40.96 -7.16 -14.86
CA ASN A 687 40.85 -8.37 -14.02
C ASN A 687 39.84 -8.32 -12.83
N THR A 688 38.64 -7.77 -13.08
CA THR A 688 37.54 -7.62 -12.13
C THR A 688 36.31 -8.32 -12.69
N SER A 689 35.43 -8.81 -11.82
CA SER A 689 34.12 -9.32 -12.25
C SER A 689 33.09 -8.18 -12.22
N PRO A 690 32.73 -7.59 -13.37
CA PRO A 690 31.84 -6.44 -13.41
C PRO A 690 30.45 -6.77 -12.87
N PHE A 691 29.91 -7.96 -13.21
CA PHE A 691 28.59 -8.39 -12.76
C PHE A 691 28.55 -8.68 -11.25
N THR A 692 29.59 -9.32 -10.72
CA THR A 692 29.67 -9.56 -9.26
C THR A 692 29.72 -8.23 -8.51
N SER A 693 30.44 -7.23 -9.02
CA SER A 693 30.50 -5.88 -8.43
C SER A 693 29.11 -5.21 -8.39
N ILE A 694 28.35 -5.31 -9.48
CA ILE A 694 26.98 -4.77 -9.57
C ILE A 694 26.04 -5.51 -8.61
N ILE A 695 26.11 -6.84 -8.52
CA ILE A 695 25.28 -7.64 -7.61
C ILE A 695 25.58 -7.31 -6.16
N ILE A 696 26.87 -7.22 -5.80
CA ILE A 696 27.31 -6.80 -4.46
C ILE A 696 26.72 -5.43 -4.13
N CYS A 697 26.88 -4.45 -5.03
CA CYS A 697 26.33 -3.11 -4.84
C CYS A 697 24.81 -3.13 -4.66
N ALA A 698 24.09 -3.87 -5.50
CA ALA A 698 22.63 -3.94 -5.45
C ALA A 698 22.15 -4.53 -4.12
N ILE A 699 22.77 -5.62 -3.66
CA ILE A 699 22.42 -6.24 -2.37
C ILE A 699 22.78 -5.30 -1.21
N SER A 700 23.96 -4.68 -1.21
CA SER A 700 24.38 -3.75 -0.16
C SER A 700 23.47 -2.52 -0.09
N ALA A 701 23.16 -1.92 -1.23
CA ALA A 701 22.28 -0.76 -1.30
C ALA A 701 20.84 -1.11 -0.86
N TRP A 702 20.34 -2.29 -1.24
CA TRP A 702 19.05 -2.79 -0.74
C TRP A 702 19.07 -3.00 0.78
N LEU A 703 20.12 -3.62 1.32
CA LEU A 703 20.27 -3.85 2.76
C LEU A 703 20.29 -2.53 3.55
N ILE A 704 20.94 -1.47 3.05
CA ILE A 704 20.94 -0.16 3.72
C ILE A 704 19.51 0.41 3.80
N LEU A 705 18.77 0.40 2.69
CA LEU A 705 17.39 0.87 2.65
C LEU A 705 16.49 0.04 3.55
N ASP A 706 16.64 -1.28 3.51
CA ASP A 706 15.85 -2.19 4.31
C ASP A 706 16.20 -2.17 5.79
N LEU A 707 17.46 -1.98 6.18
CA LEU A 707 17.83 -1.77 7.59
C LEU A 707 17.14 -0.53 8.13
N ARG A 708 17.15 0.56 7.35
CA ARG A 708 16.45 1.78 7.71
C ARG A 708 14.93 1.57 7.81
N TRP A 709 14.36 0.84 6.85
CA TRP A 709 12.95 0.48 6.87
C TRP A 709 12.58 -0.43 8.04
N SER A 710 13.43 -1.41 8.36
CA SER A 710 13.26 -2.34 9.49
C SER A 710 13.19 -1.58 10.82
N ILE A 711 14.04 -0.57 11.02
CA ILE A 711 13.95 0.31 12.20
C ILE A 711 12.56 0.97 12.27
N ASN A 712 12.05 1.46 11.15
CA ASN A 712 10.71 2.07 11.07
C ASN A 712 9.63 1.08 11.49
N ILE A 713 9.58 -0.11 10.87
CA ILE A 713 8.52 -1.09 11.14
C ILE A 713 8.64 -1.73 12.53
N ILE A 714 9.83 -1.81 13.13
CA ILE A 714 10.01 -2.25 14.51
C ILE A 714 9.38 -1.24 15.48
N GLN A 715 9.63 0.05 15.28
CA GLN A 715 9.02 1.12 16.08
C GLN A 715 7.50 1.14 15.89
N GLN A 716 7.05 1.07 14.63
CA GLN A 716 5.63 1.00 14.31
C GLN A 716 4.92 -0.21 14.96
N ALA A 717 5.55 -1.39 14.96
CA ALA A 717 4.98 -2.58 15.58
C ALA A 717 4.90 -2.47 17.12
N ASP A 718 5.88 -1.81 17.76
CA ASP A 718 5.85 -1.53 19.19
C ASP A 718 4.72 -0.53 19.52
N ASP A 719 4.56 0.53 18.73
CA ASP A 719 3.47 1.50 18.87
C ASP A 719 2.09 0.82 18.71
N THR A 720 1.94 0.00 17.66
CA THR A 720 0.73 -0.79 17.41
C THR A 720 0.41 -1.70 18.61
N ARG A 721 1.41 -2.43 19.13
CA ARG A 721 1.23 -3.32 20.27
C ARG A 721 0.82 -2.56 21.54
N ARG A 722 1.42 -1.40 21.79
CA ARG A 722 1.12 -0.57 22.97
C ARG A 722 -0.30 0.00 22.89
N TYR A 723 -0.69 0.56 21.74
CA TYR A 723 -1.99 1.19 21.56
C TYR A 723 -3.13 0.16 21.52
N TYR A 724 -2.96 -0.93 20.76
CA TYR A 724 -3.98 -1.99 20.61
C TYR A 724 -3.73 -3.20 21.52
N SER A 725 -3.12 -2.98 22.68
CA SER A 725 -2.73 -4.03 23.63
C SER A 725 -3.90 -4.88 24.12
N THR A 726 -5.12 -4.31 24.15
CA THR A 726 -6.35 -5.05 24.39
C THR A 726 -7.10 -5.22 23.07
N HIS A 727 -7.61 -6.43 22.80
CA HIS A 727 -8.43 -6.73 21.62
C HIS A 727 -9.80 -6.01 21.65
N ARG A 728 -10.01 -5.08 22.60
CA ARG A 728 -11.22 -4.27 22.75
C ARG A 728 -11.14 -2.95 21.98
N ASN A 729 -9.95 -2.47 21.63
CA ASN A 729 -9.79 -1.23 20.87
C ASN A 729 -10.13 -1.49 19.40
N VAL A 730 -11.35 -1.13 19.01
CA VAL A 730 -11.91 -1.32 17.66
C VAL A 730 -11.81 -0.05 16.79
N HIS A 731 -11.55 1.10 17.39
CA HIS A 731 -11.30 2.37 16.71
C HIS A 731 -9.84 2.51 16.29
N LEU A 732 -9.55 3.36 15.31
CA LEU A 732 -8.19 3.69 14.87
C LEU A 732 -7.54 4.76 15.76
N ASP A 733 -6.22 4.73 15.84
CA ASP A 733 -5.35 5.72 16.49
C ASP A 733 -5.16 7.02 15.70
N ILE A 734 -6.02 7.27 14.70
CA ILE A 734 -5.92 8.39 13.78
C ILE A 734 -7.31 8.94 13.45
N ALA A 735 -7.34 10.20 13.00
CA ALA A 735 -8.53 10.86 12.47
C ALA A 735 -9.74 10.84 13.43
N GLN A 736 -9.50 10.86 14.74
CA GLN A 736 -10.52 10.92 15.80
C GLN A 736 -11.56 9.78 15.68
N ASP A 737 -11.10 8.57 15.28
CA ASP A 737 -11.99 7.44 15.07
C ASP A 737 -12.61 6.93 16.39
N HIS A 738 -11.99 7.23 17.53
CA HIS A 738 -12.53 6.88 18.84
C HIS A 738 -13.81 7.66 19.12
N GLU A 739 -13.74 8.98 19.01
CA GLU A 739 -14.83 9.91 19.25
C GLU A 739 -15.96 9.71 18.21
N LEU A 740 -15.56 9.41 16.97
CA LEU A 740 -16.49 9.06 15.89
C LEU A 740 -17.25 7.76 16.19
N LEU A 741 -16.55 6.74 16.71
CA LEU A 741 -17.17 5.48 17.10
C LEU A 741 -18.17 5.68 18.24
N GLU A 742 -17.78 6.40 19.30
CA GLU A 742 -18.67 6.69 20.43
C GLU A 742 -19.94 7.41 19.97
N PHE A 743 -19.80 8.43 19.12
CA PHE A 743 -20.96 9.11 18.53
C PHE A 743 -21.82 8.15 17.70
N THR A 744 -21.19 7.31 16.88
CA THR A 744 -21.92 6.37 16.00
C THR A 744 -22.71 5.33 16.80
N GLU A 745 -22.13 4.80 17.88
CA GLU A 745 -22.80 3.85 18.77
C GLU A 745 -23.99 4.49 19.50
N GLN A 746 -23.83 5.73 19.98
CA GLN A 746 -24.94 6.49 20.56
C GLN A 746 -26.05 6.73 19.53
N ALA A 747 -25.69 7.19 18.32
CA ALA A 747 -26.65 7.42 17.25
C ALA A 747 -27.40 6.14 16.86
N ALA A 748 -26.72 5.00 16.78
CA ALA A 748 -27.31 3.70 16.47
C ALA A 748 -28.40 3.29 17.49
N ASN A 749 -28.19 3.58 18.78
CA ASN A 749 -29.18 3.31 19.83
C ASN A 749 -30.49 4.12 19.62
N PHE A 750 -30.39 5.36 19.15
CA PHE A 750 -31.55 6.22 18.86
C PHE A 750 -32.27 5.87 17.56
N ILE A 751 -31.52 5.48 16.52
CA ILE A 751 -32.11 5.07 15.23
C ILE A 751 -33.02 3.84 15.41
N GLY A 752 -32.70 2.97 16.38
CA GLY A 752 -33.40 1.72 16.62
C GLY A 752 -33.32 0.78 15.41
N GLY A 753 -33.91 -0.41 15.48
CA GLY A 753 -33.90 -1.40 14.39
C GLY A 753 -34.69 -1.01 13.13
N SER A 754 -34.75 0.28 12.79
CA SER A 754 -35.36 0.77 11.55
C SER A 754 -34.63 0.19 10.35
N ASN A 755 -35.36 -0.51 9.48
CA ASN A 755 -34.86 -0.98 8.19
C ASN A 755 -34.69 0.14 7.16
N LYS A 756 -35.00 1.40 7.51
CA LYS A 756 -34.87 2.53 6.57
C LYS A 756 -33.45 3.08 6.59
N PRO A 757 -32.89 3.43 5.41
CA PRO A 757 -31.51 3.85 5.31
C PRO A 757 -31.27 5.20 5.99
N VAL A 758 -30.12 5.29 6.66
CA VAL A 758 -29.59 6.51 7.25
C VAL A 758 -28.80 7.27 6.19
N LEU A 759 -29.05 8.56 6.06
CA LEU A 759 -28.24 9.42 5.19
C LEU A 759 -27.14 10.08 6.02
N ILE A 760 -25.89 9.87 5.65
CA ILE A 760 -24.73 10.48 6.29
C ILE A 760 -24.21 11.59 5.39
N VAL A 761 -24.05 12.78 5.95
CA VAL A 761 -23.50 13.97 5.28
C VAL A 761 -22.44 14.63 6.16
N ASN A 762 -21.63 15.48 5.54
CA ASN A 762 -20.56 16.19 6.23
C ASN A 762 -20.96 17.63 6.52
N GLU A 763 -20.47 18.17 7.63
CA GLU A 763 -20.43 19.62 7.84
C GLU A 763 -19.50 20.30 6.81
N ARG A 764 -18.36 19.66 6.50
CA ARG A 764 -17.31 20.16 5.60
C ARG A 764 -16.87 19.09 4.60
N GLU A 765 -16.48 19.50 3.39
CA GLU A 765 -16.12 18.56 2.31
C GLU A 765 -14.94 17.63 2.68
N TYR A 766 -13.97 18.10 3.47
CA TYR A 766 -12.80 17.29 3.83
C TYR A 766 -13.09 16.11 4.77
N LEU A 767 -14.29 16.04 5.39
CA LEU A 767 -14.69 14.99 6.35
C LEU A 767 -15.14 13.68 5.67
N ASN A 768 -14.90 13.51 4.38
CA ASN A 768 -15.32 12.33 3.62
C ASN A 768 -14.86 11.00 4.22
N LEU A 769 -13.63 10.93 4.73
CA LEU A 769 -13.11 9.69 5.31
C LEU A 769 -13.84 9.33 6.61
N GLN A 770 -14.12 10.32 7.45
CA GLN A 770 -14.90 10.18 8.68
C GLN A 770 -16.34 9.75 8.36
N ALA A 771 -16.97 10.31 7.32
CA ALA A 771 -18.30 9.87 6.85
C ALA A 771 -18.33 8.39 6.45
N LEU A 772 -17.35 7.96 5.67
CA LEU A 772 -17.22 6.56 5.24
C LEU A 772 -16.93 5.63 6.40
N ARG A 773 -16.15 6.10 7.38
CA ARG A 773 -15.83 5.36 8.60
C ARG A 773 -17.05 5.25 9.52
N THR A 774 -17.83 6.32 9.68
CA THR A 774 -19.14 6.33 10.36
C THR A 774 -20.06 5.28 9.75
N LYS A 775 -20.16 5.24 8.41
CA LYS A 775 -20.94 4.21 7.71
C LYS A 775 -20.49 2.78 8.04
N TYR A 776 -19.20 2.55 8.19
CA TYR A 776 -18.67 1.24 8.56
C TYR A 776 -19.01 0.85 10.01
N HIS A 777 -18.90 1.80 10.93
CA HIS A 777 -19.25 1.62 12.34
C HIS A 777 -20.74 1.41 12.55
N LEU A 778 -21.58 2.02 11.72
CA LEU A 778 -23.04 1.95 11.82
C LEU A 778 -23.61 0.56 11.48
N LEU A 779 -22.83 -0.35 10.85
CA LEU A 779 -23.30 -1.70 10.54
C LEU A 779 -23.74 -2.45 11.82
N PRO A 780 -24.91 -3.10 11.83
CA PRO A 780 -25.72 -3.51 10.66
C PRO A 780 -26.79 -2.52 10.18
N ILE A 781 -26.85 -1.29 10.68
CA ILE A 781 -27.84 -0.32 10.19
C ILE A 781 -27.42 0.15 8.78
N PRO A 782 -28.31 0.07 7.76
CA PRO A 782 -27.98 0.52 6.41
C PRO A 782 -27.75 2.03 6.34
N ALA A 783 -26.63 2.44 5.74
CA ALA A 783 -26.28 3.84 5.57
C ALA A 783 -25.86 4.17 4.13
N HIS A 784 -26.19 5.39 3.71
CA HIS A 784 -25.73 6.01 2.47
C HIS A 784 -24.77 7.16 2.77
N VAL A 785 -23.64 7.16 2.09
CA VAL A 785 -22.68 8.27 2.07
C VAL A 785 -22.42 8.56 0.60
N ARG A 786 -22.68 9.80 0.17
CA ARG A 786 -22.18 10.29 -1.11
C ARG A 786 -20.88 11.03 -0.87
N LYS A 787 -19.90 10.78 -1.75
CA LYS A 787 -18.63 11.50 -1.72
C LYS A 787 -18.89 13.01 -1.88
N ASP A 788 -18.16 13.83 -1.11
CA ASP A 788 -18.22 15.30 -1.16
C ASP A 788 -19.63 15.85 -0.81
N SER A 789 -20.39 15.12 0.00
CA SER A 789 -21.75 15.49 0.36
C SER A 789 -21.79 16.33 1.63
N THR A 790 -22.14 17.61 1.48
CA THR A 790 -22.52 18.51 2.58
C THR A 790 -24.04 18.63 2.65
N ILE A 791 -24.57 19.37 3.64
CA ILE A 791 -26.01 19.65 3.75
C ILE A 791 -26.56 20.30 2.46
N ASP A 792 -25.80 21.19 1.84
CA ASP A 792 -26.23 21.89 0.63
C ASP A 792 -26.24 20.97 -0.59
N THR A 793 -25.22 20.12 -0.71
CA THR A 793 -25.07 19.25 -1.86
C THR A 793 -25.88 17.96 -1.72
N MET A 794 -26.28 17.55 -0.51
CA MET A 794 -26.82 16.22 -0.21
C MET A 794 -27.87 15.71 -1.19
N PRO A 795 -27.88 14.40 -1.49
CA PRO A 795 -28.86 13.82 -2.39
C PRO A 795 -30.25 13.90 -1.76
N LYS A 796 -31.28 14.16 -2.58
CA LYS A 796 -32.68 14.24 -2.14
C LYS A 796 -33.31 12.86 -1.99
N ILE A 797 -32.67 12.01 -1.18
CA ILE A 797 -33.17 10.66 -0.85
C ILE A 797 -34.03 10.79 0.40
N LEU A 798 -35.22 10.17 0.38
CA LEU A 798 -36.07 10.11 1.55
C LEU A 798 -35.41 9.19 2.60
N ALA A 799 -34.87 9.78 3.68
CA ALA A 799 -34.30 9.06 4.81
C ALA A 799 -35.07 9.41 6.09
N ASP A 800 -35.30 8.44 6.97
CA ASP A 800 -35.92 8.73 8.27
C ASP A 800 -34.93 9.37 9.24
N ASN A 801 -33.64 9.10 9.08
CA ASN A 801 -32.58 9.62 9.92
C ASN A 801 -31.46 10.21 9.05
N VAL A 802 -30.91 11.34 9.50
CA VAL A 802 -29.75 12.01 8.89
C VAL A 802 -28.68 12.18 9.95
N ILE A 803 -27.48 11.70 9.67
CA ILE A 803 -26.29 11.94 10.48
C ILE A 803 -25.45 13.02 9.80
N ILE A 804 -25.04 14.02 10.56
CA ILE A 804 -24.10 15.05 10.12
C ILE A 804 -22.81 14.88 10.90
N VAL A 805 -21.71 14.56 10.21
CA VAL A 805 -20.38 14.46 10.80
C VAL A 805 -19.78 15.86 10.92
N ARG A 806 -19.35 16.25 12.12
CA ARG A 806 -18.77 17.57 12.41
C ARG A 806 -17.24 17.55 12.41
N SER A 807 -16.64 18.71 12.21
CA SER A 807 -15.20 18.89 12.45
C SER A 807 -14.94 19.30 13.89
N LEU A 808 -14.05 18.58 14.56
CA LEU A 808 -13.48 19.00 15.84
C LEU A 808 -12.45 20.13 15.69
N ILE A 809 -11.90 20.32 14.49
CA ILE A 809 -10.88 21.33 14.19
C ILE A 809 -11.51 22.41 13.33
N LEU A 810 -11.69 23.59 13.92
CA LEU A 810 -12.21 24.77 13.23
C LEU A 810 -11.05 25.67 12.79
N ALA A 811 -11.14 26.19 11.56
CA ALA A 811 -10.21 27.23 11.13
C ALA A 811 -10.47 28.53 11.91
N PRO A 812 -9.47 29.42 12.06
CA PRO A 812 -9.67 30.71 12.72
C PRO A 812 -10.87 31.46 12.14
N GLY A 813 -11.78 31.91 13.00
CA GLY A 813 -13.00 32.62 12.62
C GLY A 813 -14.19 31.73 12.22
N GLU A 814 -14.03 30.41 12.15
CA GLU A 814 -15.16 29.49 11.94
C GLU A 814 -15.89 29.19 13.26
N THR A 815 -17.24 29.13 13.19
CA THR A 815 -18.08 28.69 14.30
C THR A 815 -18.64 27.29 14.02
N PRO A 816 -18.79 26.43 15.04
CA PRO A 816 -19.41 25.12 14.87
C PRO A 816 -20.84 25.22 14.30
N LEU A 817 -21.24 24.27 13.46
CA LEU A 817 -22.61 24.19 12.96
C LEU A 817 -23.61 23.95 14.11
N VAL A 818 -24.52 24.92 14.31
CA VAL A 818 -25.61 24.81 15.30
C VAL A 818 -26.64 23.77 14.86
N ALA A 819 -26.97 22.81 15.72
CA ALA A 819 -27.83 21.66 15.39
C ALA A 819 -29.24 22.07 14.91
N GLU A 820 -29.86 23.09 15.52
CA GLU A 820 -31.17 23.59 15.09
C GLU A 820 -31.14 24.29 13.72
N THR A 821 -30.01 24.87 13.36
CA THR A 821 -29.82 25.42 12.01
C THR A 821 -29.67 24.29 11.00
N ALA A 822 -28.89 23.27 11.34
CA ALA A 822 -28.75 22.07 10.53
C ALA A 822 -30.10 21.35 10.30
N ALA A 823 -30.90 21.18 11.35
CA ALA A 823 -32.23 20.58 11.27
C ALA A 823 -33.15 21.35 10.31
N ARG A 824 -33.15 22.69 10.37
CA ARG A 824 -33.93 23.54 9.45
C ARG A 824 -33.44 23.43 8.00
N GLN A 825 -32.13 23.44 7.78
CA GLN A 825 -31.54 23.31 6.44
C GLN A 825 -31.86 21.94 5.82
N VAL A 826 -31.66 20.86 6.56
CA VAL A 826 -32.01 19.49 6.13
C VAL A 826 -33.51 19.38 5.86
N SER A 827 -34.34 19.96 6.73
CA SER A 827 -35.80 19.94 6.56
C SER A 827 -36.26 20.63 5.28
N SER A 828 -35.68 21.80 4.99
CA SER A 828 -35.91 22.54 3.75
C SER A 828 -35.45 21.74 2.53
N ARG A 829 -34.25 21.13 2.61
CA ARG A 829 -33.64 20.40 1.49
C ARG A 829 -34.39 19.14 1.10
N LEU A 830 -34.85 18.37 2.09
CA LEU A 830 -35.57 17.11 1.91
C LEU A 830 -37.10 17.26 1.89
N ASN A 831 -37.61 18.49 2.08
CA ASN A 831 -39.05 18.79 2.13
C ASN A 831 -39.81 17.91 3.14
N ARG A 832 -39.23 17.71 4.32
CA ARG A 832 -39.77 16.92 5.44
C ARG A 832 -39.23 17.49 6.75
N VAL A 833 -40.01 17.52 7.82
CA VAL A 833 -39.57 18.10 9.10
C VAL A 833 -38.63 17.13 9.82
N TYR A 834 -37.43 17.57 10.14
CA TYR A 834 -36.44 16.88 10.97
C TYR A 834 -36.24 17.63 12.30
N THR A 835 -36.04 16.86 13.37
CA THR A 835 -35.70 17.37 14.71
C THR A 835 -34.39 16.77 15.18
N VAL A 836 -33.67 17.52 16.01
CA VAL A 836 -32.44 17.06 16.64
C VAL A 836 -32.77 15.98 17.66
N VAL A 837 -32.09 14.84 17.56
CA VAL A 837 -32.21 13.70 18.49
C VAL A 837 -30.96 13.55 19.34
N LEU A 838 -29.79 13.76 18.73
CA LEU A 838 -28.50 13.74 19.40
C LEU A 838 -27.64 14.89 18.87
N ASP A 839 -26.97 15.60 19.77
CA ASP A 839 -26.08 16.72 19.47
C ASP A 839 -24.80 16.56 20.28
N THR A 840 -23.70 16.20 19.63
CA THR A 840 -22.37 16.07 20.25
C THR A 840 -21.34 16.85 19.45
N GLU A 841 -20.15 17.09 20.01
CA GLU A 841 -19.07 17.78 19.31
C GLU A 841 -18.66 17.07 17.99
N ASN A 842 -18.84 15.74 17.94
CA ASN A 842 -18.45 14.89 16.80
C ASN A 842 -19.52 14.75 15.72
N GLY A 843 -20.79 15.04 16.04
CA GLY A 843 -21.86 14.93 15.07
C GLY A 843 -23.25 15.23 15.59
N ILE A 844 -24.19 15.28 14.65
CA ILE A 844 -25.62 15.52 14.90
C ILE A 844 -26.41 14.35 14.32
N LEU A 845 -27.33 13.81 15.11
CA LEU A 845 -28.39 12.93 14.60
C LEU A 845 -29.70 13.70 14.50
N LEU A 846 -30.28 13.69 13.31
CA LEU A 846 -31.60 14.23 13.02
C LEU A 846 -32.55 13.08 12.70
N ALA A 847 -33.76 13.11 13.24
CA ALA A 847 -34.83 12.20 12.88
C ALA A 847 -36.03 12.96 12.30
N ALA A 848 -36.67 12.38 11.30
CA ALA A 848 -37.85 12.96 10.72
C ALA A 848 -39.06 12.78 11.65
N LYS A 849 -39.88 13.83 11.82
CA LYS A 849 -41.18 13.69 12.48
C LYS A 849 -42.07 12.75 11.68
N LEU A 850 -42.60 11.73 12.34
CA LEU A 850 -43.72 10.96 11.82
C LEU A 850 -44.95 11.86 11.93
N ASN A 851 -45.63 12.09 10.80
CA ASN A 851 -46.91 12.78 10.78
C ASN A 851 -48.01 11.92 11.38
#